data_AF-A0A955G9E1-F1
#
_entry.id   AF-A0A955G9E1-F1
#
_cell.length_a   1.000
_cell.length_b   1.000
_cell.length_c   1.000
_cell.angle_alpha   90.00
_cell.angle_beta   90.00
_cell.angle_gamma   90.00
#
_symmetry.space_group_name_H-M   'P 1'
#
loop_
_entity.id
_entity.type
_entity.pdbx_description
1 polymer ?
#
loop_
_entity_poly.entity_id
_entity_poly.type
_entity_poly.pdbx_seq_one_letter_code
_entity_poly.pdbx_strand_id
1 'polypeptide(L)'
;MYKHPSKQNTYGIAKLSITKLVMALLLILTTLTSTILQTTRTYAAPQPTDVPQYSFSIGDIRGKFTDSFLTIATDQSGNVYVADKGSGRIQKFNGSGTYLTEWGGYAMFGEEDGKFSGSIYGITTDQAGNVYVVDTSSNRIQKFDSNGIFLTKWGSMGSGDGQFYDPYGIATDQSGNVYVSDKSNTRIQKFDSNGIFLTKWGSSGSGDGEFSTPQAVAIDQSGNVYVIDQSNNRIQKFDSNGNFLAKWGSSGSGDGQFDDPYGIATDQSGNVYVADARNNRVQKFDSNGNFLAKWGGSGSGNGQFDYSPGIAIDQSGNVYVTDDGNTRVQKFDSNGNFLAKWGGVMYGLGAGEFYMPFGTAADRSGNFYVTDQYHHRIQKFTANGTYLAQWGSQGTGNGQFDSPVGITTDKSGNIYVTEQGNNRIQKFTANGAYISQWGSSGIGEGEFQYATDITTDQSGNVYVADTFNNRIQKFSANGTYLAQWGSQGTGNGQFDTPAGLATDQFGNIYVADAENNRIQKFNSNGTYLAQWGSVGASHGKFNMPVGITVSADGTIYVSEYMGNRIQAFKYPSDPTPPVSSTPSTTDLNGDSIPDTTQPHVAGMVASTVTGKSVALELSPSCNLTNFNITNQNQLATKDPAYKYTDGLWDFEANCGTPGYTTTVKLYYYDVTPDNKLLRKYNPNTNAFFNITNSSITTQTINNRNVTVVTYQITDGGPLDTDNQVNGTIVDPAGLATAKIGVPSTGL
;
A
#
# COMPACT_ATOMS: atom_id res chain seq x y z
N MET A 1 -48.52 -17.68 -63.12
CA MET A 1 -48.91 -16.53 -63.96
C MET A 1 -47.78 -15.50 -63.96
N TYR A 2 -47.64 -14.72 -65.03
CA TYR A 2 -46.51 -13.82 -65.30
C TYR A 2 -46.42 -12.61 -64.35
N LYS A 3 -45.20 -12.27 -63.88
CA LYS A 3 -44.46 -11.08 -64.36
C LYS A 3 -43.02 -10.97 -63.80
N HIS A 4 -42.05 -10.93 -64.72
CA HIS A 4 -40.69 -10.36 -64.60
C HIS A 4 -40.75 -8.82 -64.83
N PRO A 5 -39.63 -8.04 -64.88
CA PRO A 5 -38.18 -8.37 -64.80
C PRO A 5 -37.41 -7.55 -63.70
N SER A 6 -36.14 -7.76 -63.37
CA SER A 6 -34.98 -7.64 -64.29
C SER A 6 -33.61 -8.08 -63.71
N LYS A 7 -32.79 -8.66 -64.60
CA LYS A 7 -31.31 -8.63 -64.75
C LYS A 7 -30.42 -8.41 -63.50
N GLN A 8 -29.69 -9.44 -63.07
CA GLN A 8 -28.29 -9.76 -63.46
C GLN A 8 -27.20 -8.87 -62.83
N ASN A 9 -26.44 -9.44 -61.90
CA ASN A 9 -25.02 -9.73 -62.14
C ASN A 9 -24.49 -10.82 -61.19
N THR A 10 -23.67 -11.72 -61.73
CA THR A 10 -23.03 -12.85 -61.04
C THR A 10 -21.63 -12.48 -60.56
N TYR A 11 -21.15 -13.03 -59.43
CA TYR A 11 -19.78 -13.58 -59.35
C TYR A 11 -19.64 -14.65 -58.26
N GLY A 12 -18.80 -15.65 -58.57
CA GLY A 12 -18.75 -16.97 -57.95
C GLY A 12 -18.26 -17.05 -56.50
N ILE A 13 -18.68 -18.16 -55.88
CA ILE A 13 -18.24 -18.65 -54.57
C ILE A 13 -16.87 -19.34 -54.71
N ALA A 14 -15.94 -19.08 -53.79
CA ALA A 14 -14.80 -19.95 -53.54
C ALA A 14 -14.54 -20.09 -52.03
N LYS A 15 -14.64 -21.30 -51.50
CA LYS A 15 -14.29 -21.63 -50.11
C LYS A 15 -12.77 -21.56 -49.92
N LEU A 16 -12.29 -20.74 -48.97
CA LEU A 16 -10.96 -20.91 -48.37
C LEU A 16 -11.10 -21.67 -47.05
N SER A 17 -10.17 -22.60 -46.76
CA SER A 17 -10.22 -23.37 -45.51
C SER A 17 -9.61 -22.59 -44.34
N ILE A 18 -10.28 -22.68 -43.19
CA ILE A 18 -9.90 -22.03 -41.91
C ILE A 18 -8.47 -22.44 -41.48
N THR A 19 -7.99 -23.62 -41.92
CA THR A 19 -6.65 -24.16 -41.64
C THR A 19 -5.50 -23.23 -42.04
N LYS A 20 -5.66 -22.39 -43.08
CA LYS A 20 -4.59 -21.47 -43.52
C LYS A 20 -4.52 -20.18 -42.70
N LEU A 21 -5.62 -19.77 -42.05
CA LEU A 21 -5.63 -18.57 -41.20
C LEU A 21 -4.92 -18.84 -39.86
N VAL A 22 -5.06 -20.05 -39.33
CA VAL A 22 -4.46 -20.46 -38.04
C VAL A 22 -2.93 -20.58 -38.12
N MET A 23 -2.38 -21.13 -39.22
CA MET A 23 -0.92 -21.15 -39.42
C MET A 23 -0.31 -19.76 -39.61
N ALA A 24 -1.02 -18.83 -40.27
CA ALA A 24 -0.54 -17.46 -40.45
C ALA A 24 -0.45 -16.71 -39.11
N LEU A 25 -1.39 -16.94 -38.19
CA LEU A 25 -1.39 -16.32 -36.87
C LEU A 25 -0.27 -16.88 -35.96
N LEU A 26 0.03 -18.18 -36.05
CA LEU A 26 1.12 -18.79 -35.29
C LEU A 26 2.50 -18.28 -35.72
N LEU A 27 2.71 -18.01 -37.02
CA LEU A 27 4.02 -17.54 -37.53
C LEU A 27 4.34 -16.07 -37.18
N ILE A 28 3.30 -15.26 -36.96
CA ILE A 28 3.44 -13.84 -36.56
C ILE A 28 3.74 -13.72 -35.06
N LEU A 29 3.24 -14.63 -34.21
CA LEU A 29 3.59 -14.64 -32.78
C LEU A 29 5.02 -15.14 -32.51
N THR A 30 5.58 -16.00 -33.37
CA THR A 30 6.94 -16.55 -33.18
C THR A 30 8.07 -15.67 -33.72
N THR A 31 7.76 -14.54 -34.37
CA THR A 31 8.77 -13.63 -34.97
C THR A 31 8.89 -12.27 -34.26
N LEU A 32 8.16 -12.06 -33.16
CA LEU A 32 8.22 -10.85 -32.32
C LEU A 32 8.98 -11.03 -30.99
N THR A 33 9.43 -12.25 -30.66
CA THR A 33 10.12 -12.58 -29.40
C THR A 33 11.64 -12.77 -29.52
N SER A 34 12.22 -12.60 -30.71
CA SER A 34 13.65 -12.91 -30.98
C SER A 34 14.52 -11.70 -31.37
N THR A 35 14.04 -10.46 -31.22
CA THR A 35 14.80 -9.26 -31.65
C THR A 35 14.80 -8.10 -30.64
N ILE A 36 14.51 -8.35 -29.36
CA ILE A 36 14.76 -7.39 -28.26
C ILE A 36 15.54 -8.07 -27.12
N LEU A 37 16.72 -8.59 -27.47
CA LEU A 37 17.84 -8.70 -26.54
C LEU A 37 18.98 -7.83 -27.08
N GLN A 38 19.69 -7.15 -26.18
CA GLN A 38 20.75 -6.15 -26.39
C GLN A 38 20.27 -4.69 -26.57
N THR A 39 20.87 -3.81 -25.76
CA THR A 39 20.78 -2.32 -25.76
C THR A 39 19.59 -1.63 -25.08
N THR A 40 19.01 -2.20 -24.03
CA THR A 40 18.48 -1.37 -22.93
C THR A 40 19.64 -0.77 -22.12
N ARG A 41 20.06 0.45 -22.47
CA ARG A 41 20.78 1.30 -21.51
C ARG A 41 19.82 1.61 -20.37
N THR A 42 20.13 1.13 -19.18
CA THR A 42 19.46 1.55 -17.95
C THR A 42 19.73 3.03 -17.69
N TYR A 43 18.79 3.90 -18.08
CA TYR A 43 18.61 5.16 -17.37
C TYR A 43 18.03 4.83 -16.00
N ALA A 44 18.93 4.48 -15.08
CA ALA A 44 18.61 4.50 -13.66
C ALA A 44 18.29 5.96 -13.32
N ALA A 45 17.00 6.25 -13.07
CA ALA A 45 16.65 7.40 -12.26
C ALA A 45 17.42 7.26 -10.93
N PRO A 46 18.01 8.33 -10.38
CA PRO A 46 18.70 8.25 -9.11
C PRO A 46 17.70 7.74 -8.07
N GLN A 47 18.02 6.57 -7.49
CA GLN A 47 17.31 6.09 -6.30
C GLN A 47 17.41 7.19 -5.24
N PRO A 48 16.34 7.46 -4.46
CA PRO A 48 16.45 8.32 -3.29
C PRO A 48 17.52 7.72 -2.38
N THR A 49 18.65 8.43 -2.22
CA THR A 49 19.78 7.98 -1.41
C THR A 49 19.36 7.80 0.03
N ASP A 50 19.54 6.58 0.56
CA ASP A 50 19.51 6.22 1.98
C ASP A 50 18.49 6.98 2.84
N VAL A 51 17.20 6.81 2.53
CA VAL A 51 16.18 6.91 3.57
C VAL A 51 16.34 5.65 4.44
N PRO A 52 16.73 5.75 5.72
CA PRO A 52 16.88 4.57 6.56
C PRO A 52 15.52 3.88 6.71
N GLN A 53 15.40 2.68 6.15
CA GLN A 53 14.19 1.87 6.30
C GLN A 53 14.10 1.30 7.71
N TYR A 54 13.51 2.08 8.61
CA TYR A 54 13.05 1.63 9.92
C TYR A 54 11.75 0.83 9.76
N SER A 55 11.81 -0.32 9.06
CA SER A 55 10.69 -1.27 8.95
C SER A 55 10.60 -2.14 10.21
N PHE A 56 10.07 -1.56 11.29
CA PHE A 56 9.70 -2.32 12.48
C PHE A 56 8.32 -2.95 12.31
N SER A 57 8.25 -4.28 12.31
CA SER A 57 6.99 -5.01 12.40
C SER A 57 6.54 -5.08 13.85
N ILE A 58 5.29 -4.69 14.10
CA ILE A 58 4.65 -4.76 15.42
C ILE A 58 3.67 -5.94 15.36
N GLY A 59 3.80 -6.89 16.29
CA GLY A 59 3.14 -8.19 16.20
C GLY A 59 3.90 -9.15 15.29
N ASP A 60 5.10 -9.56 15.70
CA ASP A 60 5.94 -10.48 14.94
C ASP A 60 5.35 -11.89 14.90
N ILE A 61 4.69 -12.22 13.79
CA ILE A 61 4.04 -13.53 13.54
C ILE A 61 5.01 -14.65 13.17
N ARG A 62 6.33 -14.40 13.18
CA ARG A 62 7.35 -15.42 12.89
C ARG A 62 7.42 -16.43 14.02
N GLY A 63 7.30 -17.71 13.68
CA GLY A 63 7.22 -18.80 14.64
C GLY A 63 5.88 -18.89 15.36
N LYS A 64 4.84 -18.21 14.85
CA LYS A 64 3.44 -18.32 15.30
C LYS A 64 2.59 -18.97 14.21
N PHE A 65 1.53 -19.66 14.62
CA PHE A 65 0.68 -20.44 13.72
C PHE A 65 -0.76 -19.94 13.77
N THR A 66 -1.48 -20.02 12.65
CA THR A 66 -2.93 -19.76 12.70
C THR A 66 -3.65 -20.83 13.52
N ASP A 67 -4.88 -20.55 13.94
CA ASP A 67 -5.77 -21.51 14.60
C ASP A 67 -6.34 -22.51 13.56
N SER A 68 -5.44 -23.23 12.89
CA SER A 68 -5.74 -24.09 11.75
C SER A 68 -4.69 -25.18 11.57
N PHE A 69 -5.17 -26.32 11.07
CA PHE A 69 -4.42 -27.58 10.96
C PHE A 69 -2.97 -27.44 10.52
N LEU A 70 -2.06 -27.99 11.33
CA LEU A 70 -0.64 -27.98 11.06
C LEU A 70 -0.18 -29.35 10.54
N THR A 71 0.84 -29.32 9.68
CA THR A 71 1.52 -30.52 9.19
C THR A 71 3.03 -30.28 9.23
N ILE A 72 3.80 -31.32 9.50
CA ILE A 72 5.18 -31.20 9.99
C ILE A 72 6.13 -32.22 9.34
N ALA A 73 7.34 -31.78 9.03
CA ALA A 73 8.43 -32.61 8.52
C ALA A 73 9.77 -32.22 9.16
N THR A 74 10.78 -33.09 9.05
CA THR A 74 12.13 -32.83 9.54
C THR A 74 13.18 -33.30 8.54
N ASP A 75 14.18 -32.45 8.25
CA ASP A 75 15.30 -32.83 7.38
C ASP A 75 16.46 -33.51 8.14
N GLN A 76 17.47 -33.95 7.40
CA GLN A 76 18.67 -34.59 7.96
C GLN A 76 19.56 -33.64 8.76
N SER A 77 19.43 -32.33 8.58
CA SER A 77 20.16 -31.32 9.36
C SER A 77 19.48 -31.03 10.71
N GLY A 78 18.33 -31.68 10.99
CA GLY A 78 17.55 -31.44 12.19
C GLY A 78 16.75 -30.13 12.14
N ASN A 79 16.49 -29.59 10.95
CA ASN A 79 15.49 -28.53 10.80
C ASN A 79 14.08 -29.12 10.83
N VAL A 80 13.14 -28.36 11.37
CA VAL A 80 11.72 -28.70 11.44
C VAL A 80 10.95 -27.75 10.52
N TYR A 81 10.11 -28.30 9.66
CA TYR A 81 9.29 -27.55 8.71
C TYR A 81 7.83 -27.72 9.13
N VAL A 82 7.13 -26.61 9.38
CA VAL A 82 5.71 -26.59 9.74
C VAL A 82 4.95 -25.85 8.65
N ALA A 83 4.01 -26.54 8.02
CA ALA A 83 3.07 -25.94 7.07
C ALA A 83 1.81 -25.49 7.83
N ASP A 84 1.57 -24.18 7.83
CA ASP A 84 0.47 -23.49 8.49
C ASP A 84 -0.69 -23.33 7.50
N LYS A 85 -1.69 -24.22 7.59
CA LYS A 85 -2.82 -24.26 6.66
C LYS A 85 -3.52 -22.92 6.52
N GLY A 86 -3.79 -22.22 7.63
CA GLY A 86 -4.64 -21.03 7.63
C GLY A 86 -3.96 -19.76 7.11
N SER A 87 -2.64 -19.76 6.94
CA SER A 87 -1.90 -18.68 6.26
C SER A 87 -1.25 -19.11 4.94
N GLY A 88 -1.22 -20.41 4.63
CA GLY A 88 -0.48 -20.99 3.52
C GLY A 88 1.05 -20.88 3.66
N ARG A 89 1.56 -20.48 4.83
CA ARG A 89 3.01 -20.32 5.07
C ARG A 89 3.65 -21.65 5.42
N ILE A 90 4.88 -21.85 4.93
CA ILE A 90 5.77 -22.92 5.41
C ILE A 90 6.85 -22.23 6.23
N GLN A 91 6.92 -22.56 7.51
CA GLN A 91 7.87 -22.00 8.47
C GLN A 91 8.93 -23.05 8.81
N LYS A 92 10.21 -22.65 8.71
CA LYS A 92 11.36 -23.47 9.03
C LYS A 92 11.94 -23.06 10.39
N PHE A 93 12.21 -24.05 11.22
CA PHE A 93 12.78 -23.94 12.55
C PHE A 93 14.03 -24.82 12.66
N ASN A 94 14.90 -24.56 13.64
CA ASN A 94 15.87 -25.56 14.09
C ASN A 94 15.19 -26.59 15.02
N GLY A 95 15.86 -27.71 15.31
CA GLY A 95 15.37 -28.76 16.21
C GLY A 95 15.14 -28.36 17.68
N SER A 96 15.32 -27.10 18.05
CA SER A 96 14.94 -26.54 19.36
C SER A 96 13.69 -25.66 19.31
N GLY A 97 13.12 -25.42 18.12
CA GLY A 97 11.97 -24.53 17.92
C GLY A 97 12.32 -23.06 17.67
N THR A 98 13.59 -22.73 17.43
CA THR A 98 13.96 -21.37 17.00
C THR A 98 13.58 -21.20 15.53
N TYR A 99 12.76 -20.19 15.23
CA TYR A 99 12.42 -19.81 13.85
C TYR A 99 13.68 -19.43 13.04
N LEU A 100 13.74 -19.86 11.78
CA LEU A 100 14.84 -19.59 10.85
C LEU A 100 14.40 -18.76 9.65
N THR A 101 13.33 -19.18 8.95
CA THR A 101 12.80 -18.51 7.76
C THR A 101 11.37 -19.00 7.45
N GLU A 102 10.67 -18.34 6.53
CA GLU A 102 9.40 -18.80 5.99
C GLU A 102 9.24 -18.49 4.50
N TRP A 103 8.36 -19.21 3.82
CA TRP A 103 7.95 -18.95 2.44
C TRP A 103 6.50 -19.42 2.21
N GLY A 104 6.03 -19.35 0.97
CA GLY A 104 4.64 -19.68 0.63
C GLY A 104 3.71 -18.47 0.79
N GLY A 105 2.55 -18.72 1.39
CA GLY A 105 1.44 -17.78 1.50
C GLY A 105 0.40 -17.98 0.39
N TYR A 106 -0.78 -17.41 0.60
CA TYR A 106 -1.86 -17.45 -0.38
C TYR A 106 -1.63 -16.53 -1.58
N ALA A 107 -2.04 -17.00 -2.75
CA ALA A 107 -2.27 -16.16 -3.93
C ALA A 107 -3.72 -16.33 -4.39
N MET A 108 -4.40 -15.22 -4.73
CA MET A 108 -5.73 -15.30 -5.34
C MET A 108 -5.63 -16.12 -6.64
N PHE A 109 -6.45 -17.16 -6.75
CA PHE A 109 -6.46 -18.16 -7.84
C PHE A 109 -5.28 -19.15 -7.90
N GLY A 110 -4.24 -19.04 -7.07
CA GLY A 110 -3.25 -20.11 -6.85
C GLY A 110 -2.34 -20.50 -8.04
N GLU A 111 -2.34 -19.75 -9.14
CA GLU A 111 -1.51 -20.07 -10.31
C GLU A 111 -0.02 -19.77 -10.11
N GLU A 112 0.31 -18.84 -9.20
CA GLU A 112 1.69 -18.43 -8.89
C GLU A 112 2.54 -19.58 -8.34
N ASP A 113 3.75 -19.73 -8.90
CA ASP A 113 4.74 -20.71 -8.46
C ASP A 113 5.22 -20.40 -7.04
N GLY A 114 5.20 -21.40 -6.17
CA GLY A 114 5.58 -21.26 -4.76
C GLY A 114 4.53 -20.59 -3.88
N LYS A 115 3.30 -20.39 -4.38
CA LYS A 115 2.12 -19.94 -3.61
C LYS A 115 1.04 -21.02 -3.57
N PHE A 116 0.15 -20.93 -2.59
CA PHE A 116 -0.92 -21.91 -2.37
C PHE A 116 -2.30 -21.30 -2.61
N SER A 117 -3.25 -22.10 -3.06
CA SER A 117 -4.64 -21.67 -3.33
C SER A 117 -5.59 -21.82 -2.14
N GLY A 118 -5.16 -22.56 -1.11
CA GLY A 118 -6.01 -23.02 -0.04
C GLY A 118 -5.29 -24.04 0.84
N SER A 119 -5.93 -25.17 1.11
CA SER A 119 -5.43 -26.12 2.12
C SER A 119 -4.14 -26.81 1.68
N ILE A 120 -3.11 -26.72 2.53
CA ILE A 120 -1.92 -27.56 2.50
C ILE A 120 -2.03 -28.60 3.64
N TYR A 121 -1.88 -29.89 3.33
CA TYR A 121 -2.09 -30.98 4.30
C TYR A 121 -0.91 -31.95 4.44
N GLY A 122 -0.09 -32.10 3.41
CA GLY A 122 1.11 -32.94 3.44
C GLY A 122 2.38 -32.11 3.28
N ILE A 123 3.40 -32.40 4.08
CA ILE A 123 4.77 -31.90 3.91
C ILE A 123 5.77 -33.03 4.17
N THR A 124 6.85 -33.11 3.39
CA THR A 124 7.96 -34.04 3.60
C THR A 124 9.27 -33.45 3.06
N THR A 125 10.41 -34.05 3.40
CA THR A 125 11.74 -33.64 2.90
C THR A 125 12.56 -34.84 2.42
N ASP A 126 13.23 -34.70 1.28
CA ASP A 126 14.15 -35.74 0.78
C ASP A 126 15.56 -35.64 1.41
N GLN A 127 16.43 -36.59 1.03
CA GLN A 127 17.84 -36.66 1.46
C GLN A 127 18.69 -35.47 0.98
N ALA A 128 18.26 -34.74 -0.06
CA ALA A 128 18.94 -33.53 -0.53
C ALA A 128 18.45 -32.26 0.19
N GLY A 129 17.47 -32.38 1.09
CA GLY A 129 16.86 -31.26 1.80
C GLY A 129 15.82 -30.50 0.97
N ASN A 130 15.34 -31.06 -0.15
CA ASN A 130 14.21 -30.48 -0.86
C ASN A 130 12.93 -30.68 -0.04
N VAL A 131 12.08 -29.66 0.01
CA VAL A 131 10.80 -29.69 0.72
C VAL A 131 9.67 -29.92 -0.28
N TYR A 132 8.84 -30.93 -0.05
CA TYR A 132 7.70 -31.29 -0.89
C TYR A 132 6.41 -31.03 -0.13
N VAL A 133 5.47 -30.32 -0.75
CA VAL A 133 4.22 -29.86 -0.11
C VAL A 133 3.04 -30.22 -1.00
N VAL A 134 1.99 -30.78 -0.40
CA VAL A 134 0.73 -31.09 -1.08
C VAL A 134 -0.18 -29.87 -1.03
N ASP A 135 -0.42 -29.29 -2.19
CA ASP A 135 -1.33 -28.17 -2.44
C ASP A 135 -2.70 -28.77 -2.82
N THR A 136 -3.41 -29.25 -1.79
CA THR A 136 -4.60 -30.09 -1.92
C THR A 136 -5.72 -29.37 -2.67
N SER A 137 -5.94 -28.09 -2.37
CA SER A 137 -6.93 -27.26 -3.07
C SER A 137 -6.63 -27.12 -4.58
N SER A 138 -5.36 -27.17 -4.99
CA SER A 138 -4.93 -27.19 -6.39
C SER A 138 -4.71 -28.60 -6.97
N ASN A 139 -4.95 -29.66 -6.21
CA ASN A 139 -4.72 -31.07 -6.59
C ASN A 139 -3.31 -31.32 -7.19
N ARG A 140 -2.28 -30.72 -6.58
CA ARG A 140 -0.88 -30.77 -7.06
C ARG A 140 0.12 -30.88 -5.90
N ILE A 141 1.35 -31.25 -6.23
CA ILE A 141 2.51 -31.22 -5.33
C ILE A 141 3.44 -30.12 -5.81
N GLN A 142 3.98 -29.33 -4.88
CA GLN A 142 5.03 -28.35 -5.14
C GLN A 142 6.34 -28.79 -4.44
N LYS A 143 7.47 -28.59 -5.10
CA LYS A 143 8.82 -28.89 -4.60
C LYS A 143 9.61 -27.59 -4.46
N PHE A 144 10.29 -27.44 -3.32
CA PHE A 144 11.15 -26.32 -2.97
C PHE A 144 12.54 -26.81 -2.59
N ASP A 145 13.55 -25.94 -2.62
CA ASP A 145 14.82 -26.18 -1.93
C ASP A 145 14.67 -25.95 -0.40
N SER A 146 15.73 -26.22 0.35
CA SER A 146 15.73 -26.04 1.81
C SER A 146 15.62 -24.58 2.28
N ASN A 147 15.68 -23.60 1.37
CA ASN A 147 15.54 -22.17 1.64
C ASN A 147 14.16 -21.62 1.25
N GLY A 148 13.30 -22.45 0.63
CA GLY A 148 11.97 -22.05 0.16
C GLY A 148 11.91 -21.54 -1.27
N ILE A 149 12.97 -21.70 -2.06
CA ILE A 149 12.95 -21.39 -3.50
C ILE A 149 12.17 -22.48 -4.21
N PHE A 150 11.12 -22.10 -4.95
CA PHE A 150 10.34 -23.01 -5.79
C PHE A 150 11.21 -23.66 -6.87
N LEU A 151 11.11 -24.98 -7.03
CA LEU A 151 11.86 -25.77 -8.01
C LEU A 151 10.97 -26.34 -9.11
N THR A 152 9.84 -26.95 -8.77
CA THR A 152 8.89 -27.54 -9.73
C THR A 152 7.54 -27.85 -9.08
N LYS A 153 6.51 -28.10 -9.91
CA LYS A 153 5.20 -28.60 -9.49
C LYS A 153 4.68 -29.66 -10.48
N TRP A 154 3.92 -30.62 -9.98
CA TRP A 154 3.21 -31.60 -10.81
C TRP A 154 1.89 -32.01 -10.17
N GLY A 155 0.99 -32.59 -10.97
CA GLY A 155 -0.37 -32.90 -10.55
C GLY A 155 -1.42 -32.01 -11.21
N SER A 156 -2.62 -32.55 -11.32
CA SER A 156 -3.84 -31.87 -11.74
C SER A 156 -5.05 -32.65 -11.24
N MET A 157 -6.22 -32.02 -11.18
CA MET A 157 -7.45 -32.70 -10.76
C MET A 157 -7.82 -33.84 -11.72
N GLY A 158 -8.04 -35.05 -11.21
CA GLY A 158 -8.50 -36.20 -12.00
C GLY A 158 -8.17 -37.55 -11.38
N SER A 159 -8.35 -38.61 -12.17
CA SER A 159 -8.14 -40.02 -11.77
C SER A 159 -7.13 -40.76 -12.65
N GLY A 160 -6.53 -40.11 -13.65
CA GLY A 160 -5.41 -40.62 -14.43
C GLY A 160 -4.13 -40.79 -13.61
N ASP A 161 -3.06 -41.26 -14.26
CA ASP A 161 -1.73 -41.36 -13.68
C ASP A 161 -1.13 -39.96 -13.52
N GLY A 162 -0.62 -39.63 -12.32
CA GLY A 162 -0.17 -38.28 -11.99
C GLY A 162 -1.26 -37.22 -11.93
N GLN A 163 -2.54 -37.63 -11.93
CA GLN A 163 -3.67 -36.78 -11.53
C GLN A 163 -4.12 -37.16 -10.12
N PHE A 164 -4.67 -36.21 -9.38
CA PHE A 164 -5.08 -36.38 -8.00
C PHE A 164 -6.53 -35.91 -7.77
N TYR A 165 -7.15 -36.41 -6.71
CA TYR A 165 -8.39 -35.86 -6.18
C TYR A 165 -8.33 -35.85 -4.65
N ASP A 166 -8.29 -34.63 -4.07
CA ASP A 166 -8.04 -34.40 -2.64
C ASP A 166 -6.74 -35.07 -2.14
N PRO A 167 -5.56 -34.86 -2.77
CA PRO A 167 -4.31 -35.46 -2.32
C PRO A 167 -3.96 -34.94 -0.91
N TYR A 168 -3.41 -35.81 -0.05
CA TYR A 168 -3.32 -35.56 1.39
C TYR A 168 -1.93 -35.77 1.96
N GLY A 169 -1.62 -36.95 2.49
CA GLY A 169 -0.28 -37.30 2.96
C GLY A 169 0.75 -37.41 1.83
N ILE A 170 2.02 -37.15 2.19
CA ILE A 170 3.17 -37.26 1.31
C ILE A 170 4.38 -37.78 2.09
N ALA A 171 5.18 -38.64 1.47
CA ALA A 171 6.45 -39.12 2.02
C ALA A 171 7.49 -39.34 0.92
N THR A 172 8.76 -39.41 1.31
CA THR A 172 9.88 -39.70 0.39
C THR A 172 10.68 -40.90 0.87
N ASP A 173 11.20 -41.69 -0.07
CA ASP A 173 12.13 -42.79 0.23
C ASP A 173 13.60 -42.39 0.04
N GLN A 174 14.51 -43.28 0.44
CA GLN A 174 15.96 -43.09 0.32
C GLN A 174 16.47 -42.98 -1.13
N SER A 175 15.68 -43.38 -2.12
CA SER A 175 15.99 -43.20 -3.55
C SER A 175 15.44 -41.89 -4.12
N GLY A 176 14.79 -41.05 -3.29
CA GLY A 176 14.14 -39.82 -3.71
C GLY A 176 12.79 -40.02 -4.42
N ASN A 177 12.18 -41.21 -4.33
CA ASN A 177 10.83 -41.39 -4.84
C ASN A 177 9.82 -40.71 -3.90
N VAL A 178 8.80 -40.09 -4.47
CA VAL A 178 7.74 -39.38 -3.74
C VAL A 178 6.47 -40.24 -3.74
N TYR A 179 5.90 -40.47 -2.56
CA TYR A 179 4.68 -41.24 -2.35
C TYR A 179 3.59 -40.28 -1.90
N VAL A 180 2.42 -40.32 -2.54
CA VAL A 180 1.29 -39.42 -2.25
C VAL A 180 0.02 -40.22 -1.99
N SER A 181 -0.66 -39.92 -0.89
CA SER A 181 -2.00 -40.40 -0.60
C SER A 181 -3.02 -39.63 -1.44
N ASP A 182 -3.56 -40.27 -2.47
CA ASP A 182 -4.55 -39.71 -3.39
C ASP A 182 -5.96 -40.07 -2.86
N LYS A 183 -6.34 -39.38 -1.80
CA LYS A 183 -7.35 -39.79 -0.82
C LYS A 183 -8.72 -40.07 -1.42
N SER A 184 -9.28 -39.15 -2.21
CA SER A 184 -10.62 -39.34 -2.81
C SER A 184 -10.61 -40.26 -4.04
N ASN A 185 -9.43 -40.60 -4.58
CA ASN A 185 -9.26 -41.71 -5.52
C ASN A 185 -8.97 -43.06 -4.82
N THR A 186 -8.94 -43.11 -3.47
CA THR A 186 -8.73 -44.33 -2.65
C THR A 186 -7.45 -45.11 -2.98
N ARG A 187 -6.35 -44.42 -3.27
CA ARG A 187 -5.09 -45.03 -3.72
C ARG A 187 -3.83 -44.30 -3.22
N ILE A 188 -2.70 -44.97 -3.29
CA ILE A 188 -1.36 -44.37 -3.18
C ILE A 188 -0.76 -44.29 -4.59
N GLN A 189 -0.14 -43.16 -4.92
CA GLN A 189 0.67 -43.00 -6.13
C GLN A 189 2.14 -42.77 -5.77
N LYS A 190 3.05 -43.34 -6.56
CA LYS A 190 4.50 -43.21 -6.43
C LYS A 190 5.08 -42.51 -7.67
N PHE A 191 5.99 -41.56 -7.43
CA PHE A 191 6.66 -40.72 -8.41
C PHE A 191 8.18 -40.74 -8.22
N ASP A 192 8.94 -40.34 -9.23
CA ASP A 192 10.35 -39.98 -9.05
C ASP A 192 10.50 -38.58 -8.40
N SER A 193 11.75 -38.17 -8.13
CA SER A 193 12.06 -36.88 -7.51
C SER A 193 11.71 -35.64 -8.37
N ASN A 194 11.33 -35.85 -9.64
CA ASN A 194 10.94 -34.85 -10.63
C ASN A 194 9.41 -34.80 -10.89
N GLY A 195 8.63 -35.71 -10.27
CA GLY A 195 7.19 -35.81 -10.46
C GLY A 195 6.73 -36.73 -11.59
N ILE A 196 7.63 -37.53 -12.18
CA ILE A 196 7.26 -38.55 -13.18
C ILE A 196 6.58 -39.72 -12.46
N PHE A 197 5.38 -40.08 -12.91
CA PHE A 197 4.63 -41.22 -12.36
C PHE A 197 5.36 -42.54 -12.57
N LEU A 198 5.42 -43.37 -11.53
CA LEU A 198 6.07 -44.69 -11.54
C LEU A 198 5.06 -45.84 -11.37
N THR A 199 4.20 -45.77 -10.36
CA THR A 199 3.19 -46.81 -10.07
C THR A 199 2.09 -46.29 -9.12
N LYS A 200 1.01 -47.06 -8.99
CA LYS A 200 -0.07 -46.83 -8.02
C LYS A 200 -0.69 -48.14 -7.56
N TRP A 201 -1.23 -48.15 -6.34
CA TRP A 201 -2.01 -49.26 -5.80
C TRP A 201 -3.09 -48.75 -4.84
N GLY A 202 -4.07 -49.60 -4.57
CA GLY A 202 -5.24 -49.25 -3.76
C GLY A 202 -6.53 -49.20 -4.56
N SER A 203 -7.62 -49.51 -3.88
CA SER A 203 -9.00 -49.37 -4.34
C SER A 203 -9.93 -49.21 -3.14
N SER A 204 -11.12 -48.61 -3.35
CA SER A 204 -12.13 -48.44 -2.30
C SER A 204 -12.51 -49.76 -1.64
N GLY A 205 -12.40 -49.87 -0.31
CA GLY A 205 -12.87 -51.03 0.44
C GLY A 205 -12.28 -51.21 1.85
N SER A 206 -12.21 -52.47 2.30
CA SER A 206 -11.75 -52.86 3.65
C SER A 206 -10.95 -54.18 3.70
N GLY A 207 -10.75 -54.83 2.55
CA GLY A 207 -9.80 -55.92 2.37
C GLY A 207 -8.34 -55.49 2.48
N ASP A 208 -7.43 -56.42 2.18
CA ASP A 208 -5.99 -56.18 2.17
C ASP A 208 -5.59 -55.41 0.90
N GLY A 209 -4.93 -54.26 1.07
CA GLY A 209 -4.63 -53.35 -0.04
C GLY A 209 -5.82 -52.51 -0.53
N GLU A 210 -6.99 -52.65 0.08
CA GLU A 210 -8.12 -51.73 -0.12
C GLU A 210 -8.08 -50.61 0.94
N PHE A 211 -8.59 -49.42 0.59
CA PHE A 211 -8.64 -48.26 1.49
C PHE A 211 -10.06 -47.68 1.53
N SER A 212 -10.48 -47.19 2.69
CA SER A 212 -11.67 -46.33 2.81
C SER A 212 -11.28 -44.85 2.80
N THR A 213 -10.18 -44.49 3.46
CA THR A 213 -9.63 -43.12 3.42
C THR A 213 -8.12 -43.18 3.67
N PRO A 214 -7.28 -43.30 2.61
CA PRO A 214 -5.84 -43.29 2.78
C PRO A 214 -5.41 -41.85 3.09
N GLN A 215 -5.18 -41.58 4.38
CA GLN A 215 -5.06 -40.23 4.94
C GLN A 215 -3.59 -39.76 4.95
N ALA A 216 -2.69 -40.60 5.44
CA ALA A 216 -1.26 -40.32 5.51
C ALA A 216 -0.42 -41.53 5.11
N VAL A 217 0.81 -41.26 4.69
CA VAL A 217 1.81 -42.26 4.27
C VAL A 217 3.16 -41.95 4.91
N ALA A 218 3.90 -42.99 5.31
CA ALA A 218 5.29 -42.91 5.76
C ALA A 218 6.10 -44.07 5.16
N ILE A 219 7.42 -43.88 5.00
CA ILE A 219 8.34 -44.89 4.47
C ILE A 219 9.40 -45.21 5.52
N ASP A 220 9.76 -46.47 5.74
CA ASP A 220 10.92 -46.83 6.58
C ASP A 220 12.23 -46.94 5.77
N GLN A 221 13.35 -47.11 6.47
CA GLN A 221 14.67 -47.26 5.88
C GLN A 221 14.84 -48.50 4.99
N SER A 222 13.92 -49.48 5.08
CA SER A 222 13.88 -50.66 4.20
C SER A 222 12.98 -50.47 2.97
N GLY A 223 12.35 -49.30 2.82
CA GLY A 223 11.43 -48.99 1.72
C GLY A 223 10.02 -49.55 1.91
N ASN A 224 9.65 -50.01 3.12
CA ASN A 224 8.26 -50.39 3.39
C ASN A 224 7.38 -49.14 3.47
N VAL A 225 6.19 -49.20 2.88
CA VAL A 225 5.21 -48.11 2.86
C VAL A 225 4.14 -48.37 3.91
N TYR A 226 3.95 -47.44 4.85
CA TYR A 226 2.91 -47.50 5.87
C TYR A 226 1.85 -46.48 5.55
N VAL A 227 0.58 -46.90 5.49
CA VAL A 227 -0.57 -46.06 5.13
C VAL A 227 -1.58 -46.07 6.26
N ILE A 228 -1.98 -44.89 6.74
CA ILE A 228 -3.17 -44.73 7.58
C ILE A 228 -4.41 -44.83 6.71
N ASP A 229 -5.25 -45.81 7.01
CA ASP A 229 -6.57 -46.01 6.42
C ASP A 229 -7.62 -45.55 7.45
N GLN A 230 -7.78 -44.22 7.54
CA GLN A 230 -8.40 -43.48 8.64
C GLN A 230 -9.81 -43.98 8.97
N SER A 231 -10.69 -44.03 7.97
CA SER A 231 -12.09 -44.46 8.15
C SER A 231 -12.23 -45.94 8.52
N ASN A 232 -11.23 -46.78 8.18
CA ASN A 232 -11.15 -48.17 8.65
C ASN A 232 -10.40 -48.31 10.00
N ASN A 233 -9.94 -47.20 10.60
CA ASN A 233 -9.22 -47.11 11.87
C ASN A 233 -8.03 -48.08 11.97
N ARG A 234 -7.20 -48.14 10.92
CA ARG A 234 -6.08 -49.09 10.80
C ARG A 234 -4.88 -48.53 10.06
N ILE A 235 -3.73 -49.18 10.22
CA ILE A 235 -2.52 -49.00 9.42
C ILE A 235 -2.35 -50.22 8.53
N GLN A 236 -1.98 -50.00 7.27
CA GLN A 236 -1.56 -51.05 6.34
C GLN A 236 -0.11 -50.84 5.92
N LYS A 237 0.65 -51.94 5.84
CA LYS A 237 2.06 -51.97 5.44
C LYS A 237 2.20 -52.66 4.08
N PHE A 238 2.99 -52.08 3.20
CA PHE A 238 3.29 -52.56 1.85
C PHE A 238 4.80 -52.57 1.58
N ASP A 239 5.23 -53.30 0.55
CA ASP A 239 6.56 -53.12 -0.03
C ASP A 239 6.63 -51.87 -0.94
N SER A 240 7.82 -51.56 -1.46
CA SER A 240 8.05 -50.42 -2.36
C SER A 240 7.37 -50.51 -3.72
N ASN A 241 6.73 -51.65 -4.05
CA ASN A 241 5.99 -51.92 -5.27
C ASN A 241 4.47 -51.88 -5.06
N GLY A 242 4.00 -51.76 -3.82
CA GLY A 242 2.58 -51.76 -3.45
C GLY A 242 2.01 -53.13 -3.08
N ASN A 243 2.83 -54.17 -2.91
CA ASN A 243 2.36 -55.47 -2.43
C ASN A 243 2.04 -55.39 -0.94
N PHE A 244 0.87 -55.87 -0.52
CA PHE A 244 0.46 -55.90 0.88
C PHE A 244 1.35 -56.85 1.71
N LEU A 245 1.77 -56.40 2.90
CA LEU A 245 2.61 -57.15 3.83
C LEU A 245 1.92 -57.43 5.17
N ALA A 246 1.28 -56.43 5.77
CA ALA A 246 0.64 -56.53 7.08
C ALA A 246 -0.40 -55.43 7.32
N LYS A 247 -1.27 -55.62 8.33
CA LYS A 247 -2.14 -54.57 8.86
C LYS A 247 -2.38 -54.76 10.36
N TRP A 248 -2.61 -53.65 11.06
CA TRP A 248 -3.03 -53.64 12.46
C TRP A 248 -3.88 -52.39 12.74
N GLY A 249 -4.62 -52.42 13.85
CA GLY A 249 -5.57 -51.37 14.20
C GLY A 249 -7.02 -51.81 14.15
N SER A 250 -7.82 -51.23 15.04
CA SER A 250 -9.28 -51.22 15.00
C SER A 250 -9.78 -49.92 15.63
N SER A 251 -11.06 -49.58 15.45
CA SER A 251 -11.65 -48.46 16.21
C SER A 251 -11.59 -48.72 17.72
N GLY A 252 -11.30 -47.69 18.51
CA GLY A 252 -11.32 -47.73 19.99
C GLY A 252 -10.23 -46.88 20.66
N SER A 253 -10.10 -47.05 21.97
CA SER A 253 -9.15 -46.31 22.82
C SER A 253 -8.16 -47.20 23.58
N GLY A 254 -8.19 -48.52 23.35
CA GLY A 254 -7.17 -49.47 23.81
C GLY A 254 -5.82 -49.30 23.12
N ASP A 255 -4.83 -50.10 23.54
CA ASP A 255 -3.51 -50.15 22.89
C ASP A 255 -3.64 -50.82 21.51
N GLY A 256 -3.08 -50.17 20.47
CA GLY A 256 -3.28 -50.61 19.09
C GLY A 256 -4.69 -50.40 18.55
N GLN A 257 -5.55 -49.65 19.25
CA GLN A 257 -6.83 -49.14 18.74
C GLN A 257 -6.73 -47.65 18.47
N PHE A 258 -7.55 -47.13 17.55
CA PHE A 258 -7.49 -45.74 17.10
C PHE A 258 -8.88 -45.09 17.03
N ASP A 259 -8.94 -43.77 17.14
CA ASP A 259 -10.08 -42.94 16.78
C ASP A 259 -9.57 -41.73 16.00
N ASP A 260 -9.95 -41.67 14.72
CA ASP A 260 -9.51 -40.66 13.75
C ASP A 260 -7.97 -40.56 13.63
N PRO A 261 -7.25 -41.69 13.37
CA PRO A 261 -5.80 -41.65 13.21
C PRO A 261 -5.42 -40.83 11.98
N TYR A 262 -4.41 -39.97 12.10
CA TYR A 262 -4.19 -38.90 11.12
C TYR A 262 -2.74 -38.77 10.65
N GLY A 263 -1.79 -38.68 11.57
CA GLY A 263 -0.36 -38.57 11.26
C GLY A 263 0.38 -39.90 11.45
N ILE A 264 1.32 -40.21 10.56
CA ILE A 264 2.20 -41.39 10.68
C ILE A 264 3.66 -41.02 10.36
N ALA A 265 4.60 -41.54 11.14
CA ALA A 265 6.04 -41.40 10.91
C ALA A 265 6.79 -42.68 11.32
N THR A 266 8.03 -42.80 10.85
CA THR A 266 8.93 -43.93 11.10
C THR A 266 10.26 -43.42 11.66
N ASP A 267 10.86 -44.15 12.61
CA ASP A 267 12.23 -43.85 13.06
C ASP A 267 13.28 -44.72 12.35
N GLN A 268 14.57 -44.41 12.57
CA GLN A 268 15.68 -45.18 11.99
C GLN A 268 15.71 -46.66 12.40
N SER A 269 15.07 -47.02 13.51
CA SER A 269 14.96 -48.41 13.98
C SER A 269 13.77 -49.15 13.36
N GLY A 270 12.98 -48.49 12.51
CA GLY A 270 11.77 -49.03 11.89
C GLY A 270 10.56 -49.06 12.82
N ASN A 271 10.58 -48.36 13.95
CA ASN A 271 9.37 -48.19 14.76
C ASN A 271 8.40 -47.23 14.05
N VAL A 272 7.11 -47.51 14.14
CA VAL A 272 6.03 -46.73 13.53
C VAL A 272 5.32 -45.92 14.61
N TYR A 273 5.14 -44.63 14.39
CA TYR A 273 4.50 -43.70 15.33
C TYR A 273 3.25 -43.14 14.68
N VAL A 274 2.13 -43.17 15.42
CA VAL A 274 0.81 -42.79 14.92
C VAL A 274 0.20 -41.74 15.84
N ALA A 275 -0.18 -40.61 15.26
CA ALA A 275 -1.01 -39.60 15.92
C ALA A 275 -2.48 -40.05 15.86
N ASP A 276 -3.02 -40.38 17.03
CA ASP A 276 -4.35 -40.93 17.26
C ASP A 276 -5.26 -39.79 17.76
N ALA A 277 -5.75 -39.00 16.80
CA ALA A 277 -6.02 -37.58 17.01
C ALA A 277 -7.16 -37.31 18.00
N ARG A 278 -8.28 -38.05 17.91
CA ARG A 278 -9.40 -37.87 18.85
C ARG A 278 -9.16 -38.51 20.22
N ASN A 279 -8.33 -39.54 20.28
CA ASN A 279 -7.80 -40.04 21.55
C ASN A 279 -6.73 -39.10 22.15
N ASN A 280 -6.37 -38.00 21.47
CA ASN A 280 -5.41 -36.98 21.91
C ASN A 280 -4.07 -37.59 22.37
N ARG A 281 -3.50 -38.52 21.59
CA ARG A 281 -2.29 -39.25 21.97
C ARG A 281 -1.44 -39.67 20.77
N VAL A 282 -0.18 -39.99 21.04
CA VAL A 282 0.70 -40.72 20.13
C VAL A 282 0.83 -42.16 20.59
N GLN A 283 0.79 -43.11 19.65
CA GLN A 283 1.11 -44.52 19.88
C GLN A 283 2.33 -44.93 19.04
N LYS A 284 3.20 -45.77 19.61
CA LYS A 284 4.43 -46.29 19.01
C LYS A 284 4.34 -47.81 18.89
N PHE A 285 4.74 -48.32 17.72
CA PHE A 285 4.71 -49.73 17.35
C PHE A 285 6.07 -50.18 16.79
N ASP A 286 6.35 -51.48 16.81
CA ASP A 286 7.45 -52.04 16.01
C ASP A 286 7.04 -52.15 14.52
N SER A 287 7.98 -52.58 13.67
CA SER A 287 7.75 -52.75 12.23
C SER A 287 6.78 -53.90 11.86
N ASN A 288 6.35 -54.70 12.84
CA ASN A 288 5.34 -55.77 12.69
C ASN A 288 3.95 -55.33 13.19
N GLY A 289 3.83 -54.12 13.78
CA GLY A 289 2.59 -53.61 14.35
C GLY A 289 2.36 -53.96 15.83
N ASN A 290 3.35 -54.52 16.53
CA ASN A 290 3.26 -54.76 17.96
C ASN A 290 3.35 -53.43 18.72
N PHE A 291 2.42 -53.20 19.67
CA PHE A 291 2.42 -51.99 20.50
C PHE A 291 3.65 -51.95 21.43
N LEU A 292 4.31 -50.78 21.49
CA LEU A 292 5.49 -50.53 22.32
C LEU A 292 5.24 -49.49 23.42
N ALA A 293 4.62 -48.36 23.08
CA ALA A 293 4.39 -47.25 24.01
C ALA A 293 3.26 -46.32 23.55
N LYS A 294 2.74 -45.51 24.48
CA LYS A 294 1.87 -44.36 24.18
C LYS A 294 2.09 -43.22 25.18
N TRP A 295 1.84 -42.00 24.74
CA TRP A 295 1.83 -40.80 25.59
C TRP A 295 0.85 -39.76 25.02
N GLY A 296 0.44 -38.81 25.85
CA GLY A 296 -0.60 -37.84 25.52
C GLY A 296 -1.74 -37.85 26.54
N GLY A 297 -2.83 -37.19 26.15
CA GLY A 297 -4.03 -36.94 26.93
C GLY A 297 -4.61 -35.57 26.57
N SER A 298 -5.93 -35.40 26.67
CA SER A 298 -6.57 -34.11 26.35
C SER A 298 -6.11 -33.00 27.29
N GLY A 299 -5.79 -31.83 26.74
CA GLY A 299 -5.49 -30.60 27.49
C GLY A 299 -4.41 -29.71 26.87
N SER A 300 -4.08 -28.63 27.57
CA SER A 300 -3.12 -27.60 27.13
C SER A 300 -1.77 -27.63 27.88
N GLY A 301 -1.57 -28.59 28.78
CA GLY A 301 -0.30 -28.82 29.48
C GLY A 301 0.82 -29.34 28.57
N ASN A 302 2.03 -29.51 29.12
CA ASN A 302 3.13 -30.17 28.41
C ASN A 302 2.84 -31.66 28.30
N GLY A 303 2.95 -32.24 27.11
CA GLY A 303 2.58 -33.65 26.87
C GLY A 303 1.08 -33.94 26.91
N GLN A 304 0.25 -32.90 26.90
CA GLN A 304 -1.18 -32.97 26.59
C GLN A 304 -1.42 -32.35 25.22
N PHE A 305 -2.48 -32.79 24.54
CA PHE A 305 -2.85 -32.32 23.20
C PHE A 305 -4.33 -31.91 23.18
N ASP A 306 -4.68 -31.02 22.25
CA ASP A 306 -6.06 -30.76 21.86
C ASP A 306 -6.14 -30.83 20.34
N TYR A 307 -6.52 -32.02 19.84
CA TYR A 307 -6.48 -32.42 18.43
C TYR A 307 -5.07 -32.36 17.80
N SER A 308 -4.43 -33.52 17.64
CA SER A 308 -3.06 -33.63 17.09
C SER A 308 -3.01 -34.32 15.71
N PRO A 309 -2.96 -33.59 14.59
CA PRO A 309 -2.41 -34.09 13.34
C PRO A 309 -0.89 -33.88 13.33
N GLY A 310 -0.24 -34.26 12.22
CA GLY A 310 1.18 -34.01 11.96
C GLY A 310 2.15 -34.63 12.98
N ILE A 311 2.89 -35.64 12.54
CA ILE A 311 3.97 -36.25 13.32
C ILE A 311 5.21 -36.40 12.44
N ALA A 312 6.36 -35.98 12.96
CA ALA A 312 7.66 -36.12 12.29
C ALA A 312 8.71 -36.60 13.30
N ILE A 313 9.77 -37.23 12.80
CA ILE A 313 10.83 -37.81 13.64
C ILE A 313 12.18 -37.46 13.02
N ASP A 314 13.05 -36.83 13.81
CA ASP A 314 14.40 -36.49 13.35
C ASP A 314 15.37 -37.68 13.43
N GLN A 315 16.57 -37.49 12.86
CA GLN A 315 17.62 -38.50 12.82
C GLN A 315 18.16 -38.88 14.23
N SER A 316 17.82 -38.13 15.28
CA SER A 316 18.14 -38.46 16.69
C SER A 316 17.01 -39.21 17.40
N GLY A 317 15.89 -39.47 16.71
CA GLY A 317 14.71 -40.12 17.29
C GLY A 317 13.85 -39.21 18.15
N ASN A 318 14.01 -37.88 18.07
CA ASN A 318 13.04 -36.97 18.70
C ASN A 318 11.75 -36.95 17.91
N VAL A 319 10.61 -36.99 18.60
CA VAL A 319 9.27 -36.96 18.00
C VAL A 319 8.71 -35.56 18.08
N TYR A 320 8.29 -35.01 16.95
CA TYR A 320 7.66 -33.70 16.83
C TYR A 320 6.18 -33.92 16.50
N VAL A 321 5.30 -33.34 17.30
CA VAL A 321 3.84 -33.49 17.19
C VAL A 321 3.23 -32.10 17.10
N THR A 322 2.41 -31.87 16.08
CA THR A 322 1.57 -30.67 16.02
C THR A 322 0.31 -30.84 16.85
N ASP A 323 -0.12 -29.76 17.48
CA ASP A 323 -1.14 -29.72 18.52
C ASP A 323 -2.04 -28.53 18.21
N ASP A 324 -3.02 -28.78 17.34
CA ASP A 324 -3.72 -27.77 16.55
C ASP A 324 -4.59 -26.86 17.40
N GLY A 325 -5.44 -27.43 18.26
CA GLY A 325 -6.31 -26.67 19.16
C GLY A 325 -5.54 -25.86 20.19
N ASN A 326 -4.27 -26.21 20.43
CA ASN A 326 -3.33 -25.40 21.20
C ASN A 326 -2.39 -24.53 20.33
N THR A 327 -2.55 -24.53 19.00
CA THR A 327 -1.78 -23.76 18.00
C THR A 327 -0.26 -23.88 18.11
N ARG A 328 0.27 -25.08 18.36
CA ARG A 328 1.69 -25.26 18.73
C ARG A 328 2.32 -26.55 18.20
N VAL A 329 3.65 -26.61 18.29
CA VAL A 329 4.42 -27.85 18.15
C VAL A 329 4.95 -28.26 19.52
N GLN A 330 4.90 -29.56 19.83
CA GLN A 330 5.58 -30.15 20.97
C GLN A 330 6.62 -31.19 20.52
N LYS A 331 7.79 -31.16 21.16
CA LYS A 331 8.90 -32.07 20.94
C LYS A 331 9.04 -33.04 22.11
N PHE A 332 9.26 -34.31 21.81
CA PHE A 332 9.43 -35.41 22.76
C PHE A 332 10.69 -36.23 22.44
N ASP A 333 11.19 -37.00 23.41
CA ASP A 333 12.11 -38.10 23.13
C ASP A 333 11.37 -39.34 22.58
N SER A 334 12.11 -40.38 22.21
CA SER A 334 11.56 -41.62 21.65
C SER A 334 10.80 -42.50 22.68
N ASN A 335 10.73 -42.08 23.95
CA ASN A 335 9.94 -42.69 25.01
C ASN A 335 8.68 -41.87 25.35
N GLY A 336 8.49 -40.70 24.73
CA GLY A 336 7.36 -39.80 24.99
C GLY A 336 7.58 -38.77 26.09
N ASN A 337 8.81 -38.59 26.60
CA ASN A 337 9.12 -37.53 27.56
C ASN A 337 9.14 -36.17 26.86
N PHE A 338 8.43 -35.18 27.41
CA PHE A 338 8.40 -33.82 26.86
C PHE A 338 9.78 -33.14 26.94
N LEU A 339 10.21 -32.52 25.84
CA LEU A 339 11.48 -31.80 25.72
C LEU A 339 11.31 -30.29 25.51
N ALA A 340 10.44 -29.89 24.58
CA ALA A 340 10.26 -28.48 24.21
C ALA A 340 8.90 -28.21 23.55
N LYS A 341 8.50 -26.93 23.47
CA LYS A 341 7.36 -26.47 22.65
C LYS A 341 7.55 -25.05 22.14
N TRP A 342 6.96 -24.75 21.00
CA TRP A 342 6.95 -23.41 20.38
C TRP A 342 5.68 -23.23 19.53
N GLY A 343 5.46 -22.02 19.03
CA GLY A 343 4.20 -21.63 18.40
C GLY A 343 3.37 -20.69 19.28
N GLY A 344 2.06 -20.95 19.28
CA GLY A 344 1.01 -20.09 19.79
C GLY A 344 0.30 -19.35 18.66
N VAL A 345 -0.94 -18.93 18.95
CA VAL A 345 -1.86 -18.25 18.04
C VAL A 345 -1.17 -17.06 17.36
N MET A 346 -1.27 -16.98 16.03
CA MET A 346 -0.74 -15.89 15.20
C MET A 346 -1.30 -14.52 15.59
N TYR A 347 -2.56 -14.52 16.02
CA TYR A 347 -3.26 -13.37 16.55
C TYR A 347 -3.07 -13.31 18.07
N GLY A 348 -1.91 -12.83 18.50
CA GLY A 348 -1.51 -12.89 19.90
C GLY A 348 -2.29 -11.93 20.81
N LEU A 349 -2.62 -12.39 22.02
CA LEU A 349 -3.32 -11.62 23.05
C LEU A 349 -2.38 -10.68 23.84
N GLY A 350 -1.07 -10.77 23.64
CA GLY A 350 -0.05 -10.02 24.35
C GLY A 350 -0.01 -8.53 24.03
N ALA A 351 0.88 -7.83 24.74
CA ALA A 351 1.18 -6.43 24.50
C ALA A 351 1.98 -6.27 23.20
N GLY A 352 1.46 -5.48 22.25
CA GLY A 352 2.07 -5.31 20.93
C GLY A 352 1.76 -6.42 19.92
N GLU A 353 0.87 -7.36 20.25
CA GLU A 353 0.31 -8.35 19.33
C GLU A 353 -1.12 -7.92 18.94
N PHE A 354 -1.61 -8.25 17.73
CA PHE A 354 -2.90 -7.77 17.22
C PHE A 354 -3.75 -8.87 16.59
N TYR A 355 -5.07 -8.68 16.56
CA TYR A 355 -6.01 -9.42 15.73
C TYR A 355 -6.88 -8.45 14.92
N MET A 356 -6.61 -8.39 13.61
CA MET A 356 -7.25 -7.45 12.68
C MET A 356 -7.17 -5.99 13.17
N PRO A 357 -5.95 -5.42 13.25
CA PRO A 357 -5.80 -3.99 13.51
C PRO A 357 -6.40 -3.19 12.35
N PHE A 358 -7.19 -2.15 12.63
CA PHE A 358 -7.97 -1.43 11.61
C PHE A 358 -7.52 0.02 11.43
N GLY A 359 -7.80 0.86 12.42
CA GLY A 359 -7.54 2.30 12.40
C GLY A 359 -6.26 2.66 13.14
N THR A 360 -5.64 3.76 12.72
CA THR A 360 -4.43 4.30 13.37
C THR A 360 -4.51 5.81 13.55
N ALA A 361 -3.97 6.31 14.66
CA ALA A 361 -3.85 7.75 14.94
C ALA A 361 -2.50 8.06 15.59
N ALA A 362 -2.03 9.29 15.48
CA ALA A 362 -0.80 9.75 16.14
C ALA A 362 -1.03 11.07 16.90
N ASP A 363 -0.56 11.14 18.14
CA ASP A 363 -0.56 12.39 18.91
C ASP A 363 0.65 13.28 18.57
N ARG A 364 0.62 14.54 19.05
CA ARG A 364 1.70 15.52 18.81
C ARG A 364 3.04 15.17 19.47
N SER A 365 3.09 14.17 20.35
CA SER A 365 4.35 13.66 20.91
C SER A 365 4.94 12.53 20.05
N GLY A 366 4.27 12.14 18.96
CA GLY A 366 4.65 11.04 18.10
C GLY A 366 4.27 9.66 18.67
N ASN A 367 3.45 9.56 19.72
CA ASN A 367 2.89 8.27 20.08
C ASN A 367 1.80 7.90 19.08
N PHE A 368 1.75 6.64 18.65
CA PHE A 368 0.66 6.15 17.82
C PHE A 368 -0.25 5.20 18.58
N TYR A 369 -1.49 5.14 18.11
CA TYR A 369 -2.60 4.41 18.68
C TYR A 369 -3.21 3.53 17.59
N VAL A 370 -3.50 2.27 17.92
CA VAL A 370 -4.05 1.29 16.98
C VAL A 370 -5.31 0.66 17.59
N THR A 371 -6.40 0.61 16.83
CA THR A 371 -7.59 -0.17 17.18
C THR A 371 -7.33 -1.64 16.87
N ASP A 372 -7.38 -2.49 17.89
CA ASP A 372 -7.20 -3.94 17.79
C ASP A 372 -8.60 -4.58 17.79
N GLN A 373 -9.22 -4.66 16.60
CA GLN A 373 -10.66 -4.79 16.44
C GLN A 373 -11.22 -6.03 17.13
N TYR A 374 -10.63 -7.20 16.89
CA TYR A 374 -11.12 -8.47 17.43
C TYR A 374 -10.68 -8.74 18.87
N HIS A 375 -9.69 -8.02 19.40
CA HIS A 375 -9.37 -8.03 20.83
C HIS A 375 -10.12 -6.95 21.62
N HIS A 376 -10.99 -6.16 20.96
CA HIS A 376 -11.82 -5.15 21.61
C HIS A 376 -11.03 -4.15 22.47
N ARG A 377 -9.84 -3.76 21.98
CA ARG A 377 -8.90 -2.89 22.72
C ARG A 377 -8.23 -1.85 21.83
N ILE A 378 -7.69 -0.81 22.47
CA ILE A 378 -6.76 0.15 21.86
C ILE A 378 -5.37 -0.13 22.42
N GLN A 379 -4.35 -0.11 21.57
CA GLN A 379 -2.95 -0.21 21.99
C GLN A 379 -2.19 1.07 21.60
N LYS A 380 -1.30 1.52 22.49
CA LYS A 380 -0.49 2.74 22.39
C LYS A 380 1.00 2.40 22.33
N PHE A 381 1.73 3.10 21.48
CA PHE A 381 3.14 2.87 21.20
C PHE A 381 3.92 4.18 21.03
N THR A 382 5.23 4.14 21.21
CA THR A 382 6.15 5.21 20.75
C THR A 382 6.25 5.24 19.22
N ALA A 383 6.70 6.35 18.63
CA ALA A 383 6.99 6.46 17.19
C ALA A 383 7.85 5.32 16.60
N ASN A 384 8.70 4.68 17.43
CA ASN A 384 9.61 3.61 17.01
C ASN A 384 9.02 2.20 17.21
N GLY A 385 7.72 2.05 17.46
CA GLY A 385 7.06 0.76 17.60
C GLY A 385 7.09 0.14 19.01
N THR A 386 7.75 0.78 19.98
CA THR A 386 7.77 0.27 21.37
C THR A 386 6.39 0.39 22.02
N TYR A 387 5.82 -0.72 22.48
CA TYR A 387 4.57 -0.75 23.24
C TYR A 387 4.67 0.11 24.51
N LEU A 388 3.62 0.87 24.80
CA LEU A 388 3.49 1.72 25.99
C LEU A 388 2.34 1.32 26.90
N ALA A 389 1.14 1.10 26.34
CA ALA A 389 -0.07 0.85 27.11
C ALA A 389 -1.18 0.22 26.24
N GLN A 390 -2.21 -0.30 26.90
CA GLN A 390 -3.48 -0.67 26.27
C GLN A 390 -4.66 -0.38 27.20
N TRP A 391 -5.85 -0.25 26.63
CA TRP A 391 -7.11 -0.22 27.36
C TRP A 391 -8.25 -0.76 26.49
N GLY A 392 -9.36 -1.14 27.11
CA GLY A 392 -10.46 -1.81 26.44
C GLY A 392 -10.59 -3.28 26.83
N SER A 393 -11.82 -3.77 26.72
CA SER A 393 -12.22 -5.17 26.77
C SER A 393 -13.54 -5.29 26.01
N GLN A 394 -13.93 -6.50 25.60
CA GLN A 394 -15.27 -6.70 25.01
C GLN A 394 -16.37 -6.24 25.98
N GLY A 395 -17.37 -5.51 25.49
CA GLY A 395 -18.57 -5.15 26.25
C GLY A 395 -19.20 -3.81 25.88
N THR A 396 -20.25 -3.44 26.61
CA THR A 396 -21.08 -2.24 26.36
C THR A 396 -20.83 -1.11 27.37
N GLY A 397 -20.05 -1.35 28.43
CA GLY A 397 -19.74 -0.36 29.47
C GLY A 397 -18.82 0.78 28.99
N ASN A 398 -18.62 1.78 29.87
CA ASN A 398 -17.67 2.86 29.65
C ASN A 398 -16.24 2.31 29.58
N GLY A 399 -15.53 2.58 28.49
CA GLY A 399 -14.18 2.07 28.24
C GLY A 399 -14.09 0.58 27.89
N GLN A 400 -15.23 -0.09 27.70
CA GLN A 400 -15.32 -1.37 26.98
C GLN A 400 -15.64 -1.09 25.52
N PHE A 401 -15.27 -1.99 24.61
CA PHE A 401 -15.52 -1.84 23.18
C PHE A 401 -16.27 -3.05 22.61
N ASP A 402 -17.03 -2.82 21.54
CA ASP A 402 -17.42 -3.89 20.63
C ASP A 402 -17.04 -3.54 19.19
N SER A 403 -16.03 -4.25 18.66
CA SER A 403 -15.36 -3.95 17.39
C SER A 403 -14.98 -2.46 17.24
N PRO A 404 -13.95 -1.97 17.94
CA PRO A 404 -13.42 -0.62 17.75
C PRO A 404 -12.70 -0.52 16.40
N VAL A 405 -12.94 0.56 15.64
CA VAL A 405 -12.54 0.65 14.22
C VAL A 405 -11.78 1.94 13.91
N GLY A 406 -12.48 3.05 13.72
CA GLY A 406 -11.88 4.36 13.47
C GLY A 406 -11.28 4.93 14.75
N ILE A 407 -10.15 5.64 14.64
CA ILE A 407 -9.49 6.28 15.78
C ILE A 407 -8.82 7.59 15.35
N THR A 408 -8.92 8.63 16.18
CA THR A 408 -8.27 9.93 15.94
C THR A 408 -7.91 10.63 17.24
N THR A 409 -7.05 11.65 17.17
CA THR A 409 -6.66 12.49 18.32
C THR A 409 -6.94 13.96 18.05
N ASP A 410 -7.53 14.67 19.01
CA ASP A 410 -7.69 16.13 18.92
C ASP A 410 -6.44 16.92 19.36
N LYS A 411 -6.50 18.24 19.17
CA LYS A 411 -5.46 19.19 19.58
C LYS A 411 -5.14 19.23 21.08
N SER A 412 -5.92 18.59 21.94
CA SER A 412 -5.68 18.48 23.38
C SER A 412 -5.11 17.11 23.77
N GLY A 413 -4.94 16.20 22.81
CA GLY A 413 -4.55 14.82 23.04
C GLY A 413 -5.69 13.92 23.51
N ASN A 414 -6.97 14.33 23.37
CA ASN A 414 -8.07 13.39 23.58
C ASN A 414 -8.17 12.45 22.38
N ILE A 415 -8.48 11.19 22.65
CA ILE A 415 -8.63 10.13 21.66
C ILE A 415 -10.13 9.89 21.44
N TYR A 416 -10.56 9.78 20.20
CA TYR A 416 -11.93 9.44 19.83
C TYR A 416 -11.90 8.13 19.03
N VAL A 417 -12.81 7.21 19.33
CA VAL A 417 -12.87 5.86 18.74
C VAL A 417 -14.29 5.58 18.28
N THR A 418 -14.49 5.09 17.05
CA THR A 418 -15.80 4.54 16.61
C THR A 418 -15.89 3.05 16.92
N GLU A 419 -17.10 2.57 17.19
CA GLU A 419 -17.41 1.16 17.44
C GLU A 419 -18.50 0.68 16.50
N GLN A 420 -18.23 -0.38 15.74
CA GLN A 420 -19.21 -0.98 14.84
C GLN A 420 -20.26 -1.81 15.59
N GLY A 421 -19.86 -2.56 16.63
CA GLY A 421 -20.80 -3.39 17.39
C GLY A 421 -21.75 -2.56 18.24
N ASN A 422 -21.19 -1.63 19.03
CA ASN A 422 -21.96 -0.74 19.90
C ASN A 422 -22.59 0.47 19.17
N ASN A 423 -22.28 0.70 17.89
CA ASN A 423 -22.78 1.82 17.06
C ASN A 423 -22.66 3.19 17.76
N ARG A 424 -21.49 3.45 18.34
CA ARG A 424 -21.21 4.65 19.16
C ARG A 424 -19.79 5.18 18.95
N ILE A 425 -19.53 6.34 19.54
CA ILE A 425 -18.21 6.94 19.67
C ILE A 425 -17.87 7.07 21.16
N GLN A 426 -16.65 6.69 21.52
CA GLN A 426 -16.10 6.93 22.85
C GLN A 426 -14.91 7.89 22.80
N LYS A 427 -14.83 8.75 23.81
CA LYS A 427 -13.76 9.74 24.00
C LYS A 427 -12.93 9.39 25.24
N PHE A 428 -11.61 9.46 25.11
CA PHE A 428 -10.63 9.13 26.13
C PHE A 428 -9.56 10.22 26.26
N THR A 429 -8.85 10.22 27.38
CA THR A 429 -7.57 10.93 27.52
C THR A 429 -6.46 10.23 26.71
N ALA A 430 -5.33 10.90 26.49
CA ALA A 430 -4.13 10.33 25.87
C ALA A 430 -3.59 9.03 26.54
N ASN A 431 -4.03 8.73 27.77
CA ASN A 431 -3.62 7.55 28.55
C ASN A 431 -4.77 6.53 28.71
N GLY A 432 -5.84 6.63 27.91
CA GLY A 432 -6.92 5.62 27.89
C GLY A 432 -7.98 5.74 28.98
N ALA A 433 -7.90 6.73 29.87
CA ALA A 433 -8.99 7.00 30.81
C ALA A 433 -10.22 7.56 30.07
N TYR A 434 -11.38 6.94 30.27
CA TYR A 434 -12.67 7.32 29.67
C TYR A 434 -13.09 8.74 30.07
N ILE A 435 -13.65 9.50 29.11
CA ILE A 435 -14.19 10.85 29.28
C ILE A 435 -15.70 10.87 29.05
N SER A 436 -16.15 10.43 27.87
CA SER A 436 -17.56 10.52 27.44
C SER A 436 -17.87 9.57 26.29
N GLN A 437 -19.15 9.37 25.99
CA GLN A 437 -19.62 8.64 24.81
C GLN A 437 -20.86 9.29 24.21
N TRP A 438 -21.13 9.03 22.93
CA TRP A 438 -22.40 9.36 22.27
C TRP A 438 -22.65 8.44 21.08
N GLY A 439 -23.89 8.40 20.61
CA GLY A 439 -24.32 7.59 19.48
C GLY A 439 -25.13 6.35 19.85
N SER A 440 -25.89 5.87 18.87
CA SER A 440 -26.69 4.64 18.91
C SER A 440 -26.94 4.14 17.49
N SER A 441 -27.34 2.88 17.33
CA SER A 441 -27.73 2.35 16.01
C SER A 441 -28.93 3.10 15.44
N GLY A 442 -28.88 3.50 14.16
CA GLY A 442 -30.02 4.10 13.45
C GLY A 442 -29.66 5.03 12.29
N ILE A 443 -30.60 5.91 11.93
CA ILE A 443 -30.54 6.80 10.76
C ILE A 443 -30.80 8.27 11.09
N GLY A 444 -31.17 8.58 12.34
CA GLY A 444 -31.38 9.93 12.85
C GLY A 444 -30.07 10.71 13.08
N GLU A 445 -30.21 11.91 13.63
CA GLU A 445 -29.08 12.79 13.95
C GLU A 445 -28.30 12.24 15.16
N GLY A 446 -27.01 11.96 14.97
CA GLY A 446 -26.19 11.29 15.98
C GLY A 446 -26.37 9.78 16.09
N GLU A 447 -27.26 9.18 15.28
CA GLU A 447 -27.35 7.73 15.13
C GLU A 447 -26.43 7.25 14.00
N PHE A 448 -25.92 6.03 14.10
CA PHE A 448 -24.95 5.46 13.15
C PHE A 448 -25.39 4.09 12.63
N GLN A 449 -24.92 3.73 11.44
CA GLN A 449 -24.91 2.36 10.95
C GLN A 449 -23.52 2.06 10.36
N TYR A 450 -22.75 1.26 11.08
CA TYR A 450 -21.41 0.80 10.68
C TYR A 450 -20.38 1.94 10.49
N ALA A 451 -20.17 2.76 11.53
CA ALA A 451 -19.26 3.90 11.48
C ALA A 451 -17.78 3.48 11.36
N THR A 452 -17.19 3.59 10.17
CA THR A 452 -15.85 3.05 9.86
C THR A 452 -14.70 3.96 10.27
N ASP A 453 -14.83 5.28 10.17
CA ASP A 453 -13.73 6.21 10.45
C ASP A 453 -14.18 7.54 11.07
N ILE A 454 -13.22 8.23 11.70
CA ILE A 454 -13.42 9.42 12.51
C ILE A 454 -12.20 10.35 12.43
N THR A 455 -12.44 11.65 12.34
CA THR A 455 -11.37 12.65 12.26
C THR A 455 -11.75 13.95 12.99
N THR A 456 -10.79 14.83 13.27
CA THR A 456 -11.05 16.13 13.94
C THR A 456 -10.40 17.30 13.22
N ASP A 457 -11.03 18.47 13.25
CA ASP A 457 -10.44 19.72 12.74
C ASP A 457 -9.70 20.54 13.82
N GLN A 458 -9.01 21.60 13.41
CA GLN A 458 -8.31 22.51 14.32
C GLN A 458 -9.25 23.30 15.26
N SER A 459 -10.54 23.36 14.97
CA SER A 459 -11.55 23.96 15.88
C SER A 459 -11.94 22.98 16.99
N GLY A 460 -11.75 21.67 16.78
CA GLY A 460 -12.18 20.60 17.67
C GLY A 460 -13.55 20.02 17.29
N ASN A 461 -14.03 20.23 16.06
CA ASN A 461 -15.17 19.49 15.56
C ASN A 461 -14.75 18.06 15.23
N VAL A 462 -15.64 17.10 15.46
CA VAL A 462 -15.46 15.67 15.18
C VAL A 462 -16.29 15.32 13.96
N TYR A 463 -15.69 14.63 12.99
CA TYR A 463 -16.34 14.18 11.75
C TYR A 463 -16.30 12.67 11.68
N VAL A 464 -17.42 12.04 11.29
CA VAL A 464 -17.62 10.59 11.37
C VAL A 464 -18.18 10.08 10.05
N ALA A 465 -17.57 9.04 9.50
CA ALA A 465 -18.07 8.33 8.32
C ALA A 465 -19.16 7.36 8.78
N ASP A 466 -20.41 7.68 8.48
CA ASP A 466 -21.58 6.87 8.81
C ASP A 466 -21.92 6.01 7.58
N THR A 467 -21.11 4.96 7.41
CA THR A 467 -20.83 4.34 6.11
C THR A 467 -22.06 3.73 5.46
N PHE A 468 -22.84 2.92 6.17
CA PHE A 468 -24.03 2.29 5.56
C PHE A 468 -25.22 3.26 5.43
N ASN A 469 -25.19 4.38 6.15
CA ASN A 469 -26.09 5.52 5.93
C ASN A 469 -25.62 6.44 4.78
N ASN A 470 -24.46 6.17 4.16
CA ASN A 470 -23.89 6.93 3.04
C ASN A 470 -23.81 8.45 3.30
N ARG A 471 -23.37 8.82 4.52
CA ARG A 471 -23.26 10.23 4.96
C ARG A 471 -22.07 10.46 5.86
N ILE A 472 -21.67 11.73 5.98
CA ILE A 472 -20.74 12.23 7.00
C ILE A 472 -21.52 13.03 8.03
N GLN A 473 -21.28 12.77 9.31
CA GLN A 473 -21.87 13.53 10.41
C GLN A 473 -20.80 14.35 11.15
N LYS A 474 -21.16 15.56 11.59
CA LYS A 474 -20.30 16.51 12.29
C LYS A 474 -20.83 16.77 13.70
N PHE A 475 -19.93 16.72 14.68
CA PHE A 475 -20.20 16.94 16.11
C PHE A 475 -19.24 17.97 16.71
N SER A 476 -19.63 18.52 17.87
CA SER A 476 -18.74 19.26 18.75
C SER A 476 -17.74 18.32 19.45
N ALA A 477 -16.68 18.86 20.05
CA ALA A 477 -15.74 18.10 20.88
C ALA A 477 -16.38 17.33 22.06
N ASN A 478 -17.65 17.65 22.40
CA ASN A 478 -18.42 17.03 23.46
C ASN A 478 -19.54 16.10 22.93
N GLY A 479 -19.56 15.79 21.63
CA GLY A 479 -20.54 14.89 21.03
C GLY A 479 -21.90 15.51 20.68
N THR A 480 -22.04 16.83 20.79
CA THR A 480 -23.27 17.52 20.32
C THR A 480 -23.31 17.48 18.81
N TYR A 481 -24.36 16.93 18.21
CA TYR A 481 -24.55 16.97 16.75
C TYR A 481 -24.62 18.43 16.25
N LEU A 482 -24.00 18.70 15.11
CA LEU A 482 -23.92 20.03 14.49
C LEU A 482 -24.45 20.07 13.06
N ALA A 483 -24.14 19.06 12.24
CA ALA A 483 -24.53 18.98 10.83
C ALA A 483 -24.32 17.57 10.26
N GLN A 484 -24.90 17.31 9.09
CA GLN A 484 -24.59 16.14 8.26
C GLN A 484 -24.64 16.51 6.77
N TRP A 485 -23.98 15.71 5.94
CA TRP A 485 -24.13 15.76 4.48
C TRP A 485 -23.84 14.40 3.86
N GLY A 486 -24.37 14.17 2.65
CA GLY A 486 -24.27 12.89 1.95
C GLY A 486 -25.65 12.27 1.68
N SER A 487 -25.69 11.45 0.64
CA SER A 487 -26.74 10.49 0.35
C SER A 487 -26.12 9.36 -0.48
N GLN A 488 -26.77 8.21 -0.60
CA GLN A 488 -26.32 7.19 -1.55
C GLN A 488 -26.31 7.75 -2.98
N GLY A 489 -25.27 7.43 -3.76
CA GLY A 489 -25.19 7.73 -5.19
C GLY A 489 -23.78 8.07 -5.71
N THR A 490 -23.72 8.46 -6.98
CA THR A 490 -22.48 8.72 -7.73
C THR A 490 -22.24 10.21 -8.01
N GLY A 491 -23.20 11.09 -7.67
CA GLY A 491 -23.10 12.54 -7.85
C GLY A 491 -22.10 13.22 -6.90
N ASN A 492 -21.88 14.53 -7.12
CA ASN A 492 -21.08 15.36 -6.21
C ASN A 492 -21.75 15.44 -4.84
N GLY A 493 -21.03 15.11 -3.76
CA GLY A 493 -21.59 15.06 -2.42
C GLY A 493 -22.54 13.90 -2.15
N GLN A 494 -22.63 12.93 -3.07
CA GLN A 494 -23.21 11.62 -2.82
C GLN A 494 -22.09 10.60 -2.62
N PHE A 495 -22.35 9.53 -1.87
CA PHE A 495 -21.36 8.51 -1.54
C PHE A 495 -21.90 7.11 -1.84
N ASP A 496 -20.99 6.16 -2.00
CA ASP A 496 -21.27 4.74 -1.92
C ASP A 496 -20.17 4.09 -1.09
N THR A 497 -20.51 3.69 0.13
CA THR A 497 -19.57 3.25 1.17
C THR A 497 -18.46 4.29 1.44
N PRO A 498 -18.78 5.46 2.03
CA PRO A 498 -17.76 6.39 2.50
C PRO A 498 -17.00 5.76 3.67
N ALA A 499 -15.71 5.49 3.48
CA ALA A 499 -14.89 4.69 4.37
C ALA A 499 -13.94 5.54 5.22
N GLY A 500 -12.94 6.18 4.59
CA GLY A 500 -11.90 6.94 5.29
C GLY A 500 -12.16 8.45 5.32
N LEU A 501 -11.70 9.11 6.39
CA LEU A 501 -11.79 10.56 6.59
C LEU A 501 -10.46 11.21 6.98
N ALA A 502 -10.18 12.35 6.38
CA ALA A 502 -9.08 13.22 6.81
C ALA A 502 -9.47 14.70 6.78
N THR A 503 -8.84 15.50 7.64
CA THR A 503 -8.93 16.97 7.60
C THR A 503 -7.57 17.59 7.28
N ASP A 504 -7.57 18.73 6.59
CA ASP A 504 -6.37 19.56 6.47
C ASP A 504 -6.35 20.70 7.51
N GLN A 505 -5.21 21.41 7.56
CA GLN A 505 -5.03 22.59 8.40
C GLN A 505 -5.96 23.77 8.07
N PHE A 506 -6.67 23.73 6.93
CA PHE A 506 -7.61 24.75 6.49
C PHE A 506 -9.07 24.41 6.84
N GLY A 507 -9.31 23.22 7.40
CA GLY A 507 -10.64 22.73 7.75
C GLY A 507 -11.42 22.14 6.57
N ASN A 508 -10.74 21.75 5.49
CA ASN A 508 -11.34 20.91 4.46
C ASN A 508 -11.43 19.46 4.95
N ILE A 509 -12.48 18.75 4.53
CA ILE A 509 -12.70 17.33 4.82
C ILE A 509 -12.55 16.54 3.53
N TYR A 510 -11.76 15.48 3.59
CA TYR A 510 -11.54 14.54 2.51
C TYR A 510 -12.21 13.22 2.86
N VAL A 511 -13.00 12.68 1.92
CA VAL A 511 -13.76 11.43 2.09
C VAL A 511 -13.31 10.44 1.02
N ALA A 512 -12.87 9.25 1.47
CA ALA A 512 -12.66 8.12 0.58
C ALA A 512 -14.01 7.45 0.30
N ASP A 513 -14.46 7.57 -0.94
CA ASP A 513 -15.77 7.13 -1.45
C ASP A 513 -15.55 5.80 -2.18
N ALA A 514 -15.62 4.71 -1.41
CA ALA A 514 -14.85 3.49 -1.70
C ALA A 514 -15.38 2.71 -2.92
N GLU A 515 -16.68 2.43 -2.97
CA GLU A 515 -17.33 1.75 -4.10
C GLU A 515 -17.30 2.64 -5.36
N ASN A 516 -17.40 3.96 -5.19
CA ASN A 516 -17.23 4.94 -6.28
C ASN A 516 -15.77 5.10 -6.76
N ASN A 517 -14.79 4.46 -6.11
CA ASN A 517 -13.38 4.49 -6.49
C ASN A 517 -12.79 5.90 -6.63
N ARG A 518 -13.17 6.82 -5.73
CA ARG A 518 -12.75 8.24 -5.77
C ARG A 518 -12.55 8.84 -4.38
N ILE A 519 -11.91 10.01 -4.34
CA ILE A 519 -11.86 10.88 -3.17
C ILE A 519 -12.68 12.15 -3.45
N GLN A 520 -13.47 12.58 -2.47
CA GLN A 520 -14.20 13.85 -2.52
C GLN A 520 -13.71 14.82 -1.43
N LYS A 521 -13.64 16.11 -1.75
CA LYS A 521 -13.22 17.21 -0.88
C LYS A 521 -14.40 18.13 -0.57
N PHE A 522 -14.56 18.49 0.70
CA PHE A 522 -15.59 19.37 1.24
C PHE A 522 -14.98 20.47 2.11
N ASN A 523 -15.70 21.58 2.31
CA ASN A 523 -15.36 22.53 3.37
C ASN A 523 -15.93 22.09 4.74
N SER A 524 -15.61 22.84 5.80
CA SER A 524 -16.06 22.56 7.17
C SER A 524 -17.57 22.61 7.41
N ASN A 525 -18.35 23.09 6.44
CA ASN A 525 -19.82 23.12 6.42
C ASN A 525 -20.44 22.00 5.57
N GLY A 526 -19.65 21.06 5.04
CA GLY A 526 -20.13 19.98 4.18
C GLY A 526 -20.43 20.39 2.74
N THR A 527 -20.04 21.60 2.31
CA THR A 527 -20.18 22.00 0.91
C THR A 527 -19.13 21.28 0.07
N TYR A 528 -19.55 20.58 -0.99
CA TYR A 528 -18.66 19.95 -1.96
C TYR A 528 -17.76 21.00 -2.62
N LEU A 529 -16.46 20.71 -2.71
CA LEU A 529 -15.47 21.53 -3.39
C LEU A 529 -14.93 20.84 -4.65
N ALA A 530 -14.53 19.58 -4.55
CA ALA A 530 -13.89 18.84 -5.64
C ALA A 530 -13.95 17.32 -5.47
N GLN A 531 -13.57 16.59 -6.52
CA GLN A 531 -13.30 15.16 -6.47
C GLN A 531 -12.13 14.80 -7.41
N TRP A 532 -11.52 13.64 -7.18
CA TRP A 532 -10.64 12.98 -8.15
C TRP A 532 -10.65 11.47 -7.92
N GLY A 533 -10.30 10.70 -8.95
CA GLY A 533 -10.32 9.24 -8.91
C GLY A 533 -11.22 8.64 -9.99
N SER A 534 -10.94 7.38 -10.30
CA SER A 534 -11.75 6.46 -11.11
C SER A 534 -11.15 5.06 -10.96
N VAL A 535 -11.87 4.01 -11.33
CA VAL A 535 -11.37 2.63 -11.22
C VAL A 535 -10.07 2.40 -12.01
N GLY A 536 -9.07 1.78 -11.38
CA GLY A 536 -7.89 1.24 -12.06
C GLY A 536 -6.53 1.46 -11.37
N ALA A 537 -5.49 0.86 -11.96
CA ALA A 537 -4.16 0.76 -11.36
C ALA A 537 -3.14 1.86 -11.76
N SER A 538 -3.52 2.91 -12.49
CA SER A 538 -2.61 4.04 -12.74
C SER A 538 -2.57 5.00 -11.54
N HIS A 539 -1.64 5.95 -11.53
CA HIS A 539 -1.66 7.05 -10.56
C HIS A 539 -2.95 7.87 -10.70
N GLY A 540 -3.55 8.29 -9.57
CA GLY A 540 -4.82 9.04 -9.56
C GLY A 540 -6.05 8.20 -9.92
N LYS A 541 -5.90 6.88 -9.99
CA LYS A 541 -6.99 5.90 -10.08
C LYS A 541 -6.93 4.97 -8.88
N PHE A 542 -8.06 4.42 -8.47
CA PHE A 542 -8.18 3.64 -7.23
C PHE A 542 -8.94 2.34 -7.47
N ASN A 543 -8.62 1.31 -6.67
CA ASN A 543 -9.42 0.10 -6.51
C ASN A 543 -9.81 -0.03 -5.03
N MET A 544 -11.02 0.45 -4.69
CA MET A 544 -11.52 0.62 -3.31
C MET A 544 -10.56 1.41 -2.39
N PRO A 545 -10.51 2.75 -2.52
CA PRO A 545 -9.78 3.60 -1.56
C PRO A 545 -10.49 3.54 -0.20
N VAL A 546 -9.78 3.19 0.86
CA VAL A 546 -10.36 2.95 2.20
C VAL A 546 -9.75 3.80 3.31
N GLY A 547 -8.43 3.97 3.33
CA GLY A 547 -7.76 4.87 4.28
C GLY A 547 -7.30 6.14 3.60
N ILE A 548 -7.39 7.27 4.30
CA ILE A 548 -6.92 8.58 3.81
C ILE A 548 -6.32 9.39 4.97
N THR A 549 -5.23 10.11 4.71
CA THR A 549 -4.66 11.09 5.65
C THR A 549 -4.05 12.27 4.92
N VAL A 550 -3.98 13.43 5.58
CA VAL A 550 -3.33 14.64 5.05
C VAL A 550 -2.20 15.04 5.98
N SER A 551 -1.00 15.12 5.41
CA SER A 551 0.20 15.56 6.11
C SER A 551 0.24 17.09 6.27
N ALA A 552 1.12 17.58 7.16
CA ALA A 552 1.25 19.01 7.44
C ALA A 552 1.65 19.87 6.23
N ASP A 553 2.30 19.27 5.21
CA ASP A 553 2.67 19.96 3.96
C ASP A 553 1.59 19.89 2.87
N GLY A 554 0.41 19.36 3.20
CA GLY A 554 -0.73 19.21 2.29
C GLY A 554 -0.68 17.97 1.38
N THR A 555 0.31 17.07 1.56
CA THR A 555 0.30 15.80 0.83
C THR A 555 -0.78 14.87 1.37
N ILE A 556 -1.65 14.39 0.49
CA ILE A 556 -2.76 13.48 0.76
C ILE A 556 -2.29 12.06 0.45
N TYR A 557 -2.33 11.17 1.43
CA TYR A 557 -2.02 9.75 1.26
C TYR A 557 -3.32 8.94 1.27
N VAL A 558 -3.47 8.00 0.33
CA VAL A 558 -4.65 7.14 0.19
C VAL A 558 -4.20 5.68 0.11
N SER A 559 -4.77 4.81 0.91
CA SER A 559 -4.58 3.35 0.83
C SER A 559 -5.74 2.67 0.11
N GLU A 560 -5.43 1.63 -0.66
CA GLU A 560 -6.41 0.88 -1.48
C GLU A 560 -6.53 -0.57 -1.02
N TYR A 561 -7.75 -1.01 -0.71
CA TYR A 561 -8.03 -2.36 -0.23
C TYR A 561 -7.77 -3.42 -1.30
N MET A 562 -8.23 -3.20 -2.54
CA MET A 562 -7.96 -4.11 -3.66
C MET A 562 -6.75 -3.69 -4.51
N GLY A 563 -6.23 -2.48 -4.31
CA GLY A 563 -5.05 -1.97 -5.02
C GLY A 563 -3.72 -2.41 -4.42
N ASN A 564 -3.70 -2.94 -3.19
CA ASN A 564 -2.50 -3.37 -2.45
C ASN A 564 -1.38 -2.33 -2.44
N ARG A 565 -1.74 -1.05 -2.32
CA ARG A 565 -0.81 0.08 -2.43
C ARG A 565 -1.27 1.32 -1.66
N ILE A 566 -0.34 2.25 -1.50
CA ILE A 566 -0.59 3.61 -1.03
C ILE A 566 -0.18 4.58 -2.13
N GLN A 567 -1.00 5.59 -2.39
CA GLN A 567 -0.68 6.69 -3.31
C GLN A 567 -0.60 8.02 -2.55
N ALA A 568 0.34 8.87 -2.95
CA ALA A 568 0.52 10.21 -2.40
C ALA A 568 0.18 11.27 -3.47
N PHE A 569 -0.58 12.30 -3.09
CA PHE A 569 -1.05 13.36 -3.99
C PHE A 569 -0.77 14.73 -3.37
N LYS A 570 -0.40 15.72 -4.21
CA LYS A 570 -0.56 17.13 -3.85
C LYS A 570 -1.70 17.71 -4.67
N TYR A 571 -2.70 18.24 -3.97
CA TYR A 571 -3.78 18.98 -4.62
C TYR A 571 -3.23 20.36 -5.06
N PRO A 572 -3.48 20.83 -6.29
CA PRO A 572 -3.09 22.18 -6.69
C PRO A 572 -3.79 23.20 -5.78
N SER A 573 -3.03 24.17 -5.26
CA SER A 573 -3.40 24.91 -4.05
C SER A 573 -4.71 25.69 -4.15
N ASP A 574 -5.67 25.36 -3.28
CA ASP A 574 -6.67 26.32 -2.78
C ASP A 574 -5.97 27.42 -1.96
N PRO A 575 -6.54 28.64 -1.86
CA PRO A 575 -5.88 29.76 -1.19
C PRO A 575 -5.69 29.50 0.31
N THR A 576 -4.48 29.76 0.80
CA THR A 576 -4.14 29.67 2.21
C THR A 576 -4.95 30.67 3.05
N PRO A 577 -5.52 30.28 4.21
CA PRO A 577 -6.08 31.21 5.18
C PRO A 577 -5.01 32.21 5.68
N PRO A 578 -5.42 33.36 6.25
CA PRO A 578 -4.50 34.42 6.63
C PRO A 578 -3.67 34.03 7.87
N VAL A 579 -2.57 33.31 7.64
CA VAL A 579 -1.43 33.30 8.56
C VAL A 579 -0.79 34.68 8.47
N SER A 580 -0.66 35.35 9.61
CA SER A 580 0.08 36.60 9.80
C SER A 580 1.45 36.54 9.12
N SER A 581 1.56 37.10 7.92
CA SER A 581 2.75 37.00 7.08
C SER A 581 3.62 38.26 7.17
N THR A 582 4.78 38.12 7.79
CA THR A 582 5.97 38.82 7.30
C THR A 582 6.36 38.15 5.98
N PRO A 583 6.33 38.84 4.83
CA PRO A 583 6.52 38.21 3.52
C PRO A 583 7.99 37.88 3.23
N SER A 584 8.22 36.80 2.48
CA SER A 584 9.42 36.61 1.67
C SER A 584 9.13 37.12 0.26
N THR A 585 9.99 37.98 -0.29
CA THR A 585 9.61 39.00 -1.29
C THR A 585 10.36 38.90 -2.62
N THR A 586 10.67 37.69 -3.11
CA THR A 586 11.79 37.51 -4.05
C THR A 586 11.52 36.70 -5.32
N ASP A 587 10.30 36.57 -5.82
CA ASP A 587 10.01 36.14 -7.21
C ASP A 587 8.78 36.89 -7.70
N LEU A 588 9.01 37.92 -8.52
CA LEU A 588 8.03 38.94 -8.86
C LEU A 588 7.84 39.13 -10.37
N ASN A 589 8.54 38.39 -11.23
CA ASN A 589 8.19 38.29 -12.65
C ASN A 589 7.44 36.98 -12.96
N GLY A 590 7.47 35.98 -12.07
CA GLY A 590 6.77 34.71 -12.19
C GLY A 590 7.46 33.70 -13.11
N ASP A 591 8.76 33.84 -13.38
CA ASP A 591 9.54 32.88 -14.17
C ASP A 591 10.02 31.66 -13.35
N SER A 592 9.73 31.62 -12.05
CA SER A 592 10.11 30.58 -11.08
C SER A 592 11.58 30.60 -10.66
N ILE A 593 12.31 31.69 -10.88
CA ILE A 593 13.68 31.92 -10.39
C ILE A 593 13.69 33.16 -9.48
N PRO A 594 14.18 33.08 -8.23
CA PRO A 594 14.13 34.22 -7.33
C PRO A 594 14.86 35.46 -7.86
N ASP A 595 14.19 36.61 -7.94
CA ASP A 595 14.69 37.90 -8.44
C ASP A 595 16.05 38.27 -7.84
N THR A 596 16.26 38.01 -6.54
CA THR A 596 17.53 38.28 -5.83
C THR A 596 18.71 37.44 -6.31
N THR A 597 18.46 36.45 -7.18
CA THR A 597 19.47 35.62 -7.83
C THR A 597 19.59 35.89 -9.34
N GLN A 598 18.76 36.80 -9.89
CA GLN A 598 18.79 37.18 -11.30
C GLN A 598 19.64 38.44 -11.53
N PRO A 599 20.71 38.40 -12.35
CA PRO A 599 21.57 39.56 -12.56
C PRO A 599 20.95 40.73 -13.35
N HIS A 600 19.73 40.57 -13.88
CA HIS A 600 19.06 41.53 -14.78
C HIS A 600 17.70 42.04 -14.26
N VAL A 601 17.37 41.76 -12.99
CA VAL A 601 16.16 42.21 -12.30
C VAL A 601 16.56 43.02 -11.08
N ALA A 602 16.12 44.28 -11.01
CA ALA A 602 16.32 45.10 -9.81
C ALA A 602 15.14 44.89 -8.84
N GLY A 603 15.47 44.58 -7.59
CA GLY A 603 14.49 44.24 -6.56
C GLY A 603 13.45 45.34 -6.28
N MET A 604 12.26 44.89 -5.87
CA MET A 604 11.07 45.70 -5.61
C MET A 604 11.33 46.97 -4.79
N VAL A 605 10.77 48.10 -5.25
CA VAL A 605 10.51 49.26 -4.39
C VAL A 605 8.99 49.45 -4.28
N ALA A 606 8.47 49.28 -3.07
CA ALA A 606 7.06 49.51 -2.77
C ALA A 606 6.81 51.01 -2.54
N SER A 607 5.75 51.55 -3.13
CA SER A 607 5.29 52.91 -2.83
C SER A 607 4.75 52.97 -1.41
N THR A 608 5.39 53.76 -0.55
CA THR A 608 5.02 53.93 0.88
C THR A 608 3.65 54.59 1.09
N VAL A 609 3.01 55.07 0.03
CA VAL A 609 1.74 55.82 0.09
C VAL A 609 0.53 54.97 -0.35
N THR A 610 0.74 53.91 -1.14
CA THR A 610 -0.35 53.18 -1.82
C THR A 610 -0.33 51.66 -1.64
N GLY A 611 0.71 51.09 -1.03
CA GLY A 611 0.81 49.63 -0.83
C GLY A 611 0.99 48.86 -2.14
N LYS A 612 1.40 49.54 -3.21
CA LYS A 612 1.63 48.99 -4.54
C LYS A 612 3.10 48.69 -4.75
N SER A 613 3.36 47.58 -5.44
CA SER A 613 4.69 47.11 -5.81
C SER A 613 4.90 47.20 -7.32
N VAL A 614 6.11 47.61 -7.71
CA VAL A 614 6.56 47.58 -9.10
C VAL A 614 7.90 46.83 -9.16
N ALA A 615 8.05 45.98 -10.16
CA ALA A 615 9.30 45.29 -10.49
C ALA A 615 9.79 45.74 -11.89
N LEU A 616 11.12 45.76 -12.09
CA LEU A 616 11.77 46.14 -13.35
C LEU A 616 12.68 45.02 -13.85
N GLU A 617 12.49 44.62 -15.11
CA GLU A 617 13.26 43.59 -15.82
C GLU A 617 13.95 44.19 -17.05
N LEU A 618 15.23 43.85 -17.27
CA LEU A 618 15.97 44.12 -18.51
C LEU A 618 16.24 42.86 -19.33
N SER A 619 16.57 43.05 -20.60
CA SER A 619 17.15 41.98 -21.44
C SER A 619 18.46 41.42 -20.82
N PRO A 620 18.77 40.11 -20.92
CA PRO A 620 19.90 39.46 -20.23
C PRO A 620 21.33 39.88 -20.61
N SER A 621 21.50 41.01 -21.29
CA SER A 621 22.78 41.57 -21.73
C SER A 621 23.07 42.95 -21.13
N CYS A 622 22.27 43.41 -20.15
CA CYS A 622 22.41 44.73 -19.53
C CYS A 622 22.30 44.64 -18.01
N ASN A 623 23.09 45.45 -17.29
CA ASN A 623 23.04 45.54 -15.82
C ASN A 623 22.38 46.86 -15.38
N LEU A 624 21.75 46.86 -14.19
CA LEU A 624 21.09 48.03 -13.59
C LEU A 624 21.97 48.70 -12.54
N THR A 625 22.02 50.03 -12.57
CA THR A 625 22.60 50.88 -11.51
C THR A 625 21.65 52.03 -11.15
N ASN A 626 21.88 52.62 -9.98
CA ASN A 626 21.27 53.89 -9.52
C ASN A 626 19.72 53.98 -9.57
N PHE A 627 19.02 52.85 -9.41
CA PHE A 627 17.56 52.77 -9.36
C PHE A 627 16.97 53.54 -8.16
N ASN A 628 16.16 54.56 -8.43
CA ASN A 628 15.55 55.44 -7.42
C ASN A 628 14.10 55.83 -7.77
N ILE A 629 13.27 56.06 -6.75
CA ILE A 629 11.95 56.71 -6.91
C ILE A 629 12.01 58.12 -6.32
N THR A 630 11.73 59.13 -7.16
CA THR A 630 11.48 60.50 -6.70
C THR A 630 9.98 60.71 -6.48
N ASN A 631 9.59 61.09 -5.26
CA ASN A 631 8.19 61.39 -4.94
C ASN A 631 7.74 62.70 -5.64
N GLN A 632 6.51 62.75 -6.16
CA GLN A 632 5.95 63.92 -6.88
C GLN A 632 6.09 65.23 -6.07
N ASN A 633 6.10 65.17 -4.74
CA ASN A 633 6.24 66.34 -3.89
C ASN A 633 7.65 66.95 -3.82
N GLN A 634 8.68 66.26 -4.34
CA GLN A 634 10.05 66.77 -4.42
C GLN A 634 10.40 67.39 -5.79
N LEU A 635 9.48 67.37 -6.75
CA LEU A 635 9.65 68.01 -8.06
C LEU A 635 9.34 69.50 -7.98
N ALA A 636 10.26 70.34 -8.47
CA ALA A 636 10.12 71.79 -8.50
C ALA A 636 8.94 72.27 -9.38
N THR A 637 8.62 71.51 -10.43
CA THR A 637 7.45 71.71 -11.30
C THR A 637 6.59 70.45 -11.32
N LYS A 638 5.27 70.63 -11.21
CA LYS A 638 4.27 69.56 -11.25
C LYS A 638 3.43 69.73 -12.52
N ASP A 639 3.18 68.68 -13.29
CA ASP A 639 2.19 68.74 -14.39
C ASP A 639 0.78 68.86 -13.76
N PRO A 640 0.06 69.98 -13.93
CA PRO A 640 -1.24 70.18 -13.30
C PRO A 640 -2.34 69.32 -13.95
N ALA A 641 -2.11 68.74 -15.13
CA ALA A 641 -3.09 67.88 -15.80
C ALA A 641 -3.15 66.46 -15.22
N TYR A 642 -2.20 66.05 -14.36
CA TYR A 642 -2.09 64.66 -13.89
C TYR A 642 -1.82 64.53 -12.38
N LYS A 643 -2.50 63.57 -11.76
CA LYS A 643 -2.17 63.07 -10.42
C LYS A 643 -1.28 61.83 -10.55
N TYR A 644 -0.01 61.98 -10.20
CA TYR A 644 0.98 60.90 -10.23
C TYR A 644 0.72 60.03 -9.01
N THR A 645 0.22 58.80 -9.21
CA THR A 645 -0.12 57.94 -8.07
C THR A 645 1.11 57.34 -7.39
N ASP A 646 2.23 57.17 -8.11
CA ASP A 646 3.32 56.28 -7.69
C ASP A 646 4.75 56.80 -8.07
N GLY A 647 4.93 58.13 -8.17
CA GLY A 647 6.26 58.78 -8.32
C GLY A 647 6.86 58.86 -9.73
N LEU A 648 8.05 59.48 -9.84
CA LEU A 648 8.97 59.35 -10.99
C LEU A 648 10.04 58.31 -10.66
N TRP A 649 10.43 57.53 -11.66
CA TRP A 649 11.40 56.44 -11.54
C TRP A 649 12.63 56.80 -12.36
N ASP A 650 13.81 56.71 -11.76
CA ASP A 650 15.09 57.02 -12.37
C ASP A 650 16.01 55.81 -12.24
N PHE A 651 16.75 55.49 -13.31
CA PHE A 651 17.58 54.29 -13.37
C PHE A 651 18.59 54.35 -14.52
N GLU A 652 19.72 53.71 -14.32
CA GLU A 652 20.75 53.53 -15.34
C GLU A 652 20.77 52.08 -15.81
N ALA A 653 20.93 51.89 -17.12
CA ALA A 653 21.09 50.57 -17.74
C ALA A 653 22.41 50.55 -18.52
N ASN A 654 23.35 49.70 -18.11
CA ASN A 654 24.64 49.53 -18.78
C ASN A 654 24.64 48.26 -19.63
N CYS A 655 24.62 48.43 -20.95
CA CYS A 655 24.56 47.36 -21.95
C CYS A 655 25.90 47.11 -22.68
N GLY A 656 27.02 47.63 -22.16
CA GLY A 656 28.38 47.29 -22.60
C GLY A 656 28.86 47.78 -23.98
N THR A 657 27.96 48.20 -24.89
CA THR A 657 28.32 48.71 -26.24
C THR A 657 27.35 49.78 -26.74
N PRO A 658 27.83 50.92 -27.26
CA PRO A 658 26.97 51.95 -27.87
C PRO A 658 26.13 51.44 -29.04
N GLY A 659 24.88 51.90 -29.13
CA GLY A 659 23.92 51.49 -30.17
C GLY A 659 23.15 50.19 -29.89
N TYR A 660 23.32 49.57 -28.71
CA TYR A 660 22.54 48.40 -28.32
C TYR A 660 21.10 48.78 -27.98
N THR A 661 20.13 47.98 -28.42
CA THR A 661 18.71 48.12 -28.03
C THR A 661 18.37 47.10 -26.94
N THR A 662 17.80 47.56 -25.84
CA THR A 662 17.33 46.72 -24.73
C THR A 662 15.84 46.90 -24.48
N THR A 663 15.21 45.83 -24.03
CA THR A 663 13.82 45.85 -23.56
C THR A 663 13.78 46.11 -22.06
N VAL A 664 12.98 47.08 -21.63
CA VAL A 664 12.64 47.31 -20.21
C VAL A 664 11.18 46.95 -20.00
N LYS A 665 10.86 46.18 -18.96
CA LYS A 665 9.46 45.93 -18.55
C LYS A 665 9.22 46.43 -17.13
N LEU A 666 8.11 47.13 -16.94
CA LEU A 666 7.57 47.53 -15.64
C LEU A 666 6.32 46.72 -15.34
N TYR A 667 6.32 46.01 -14.22
CA TYR A 667 5.21 45.17 -13.77
C TYR A 667 4.40 45.88 -12.68
N TYR A 668 3.15 46.27 -12.97
CA TYR A 668 2.26 46.96 -12.04
C TYR A 668 1.21 46.00 -11.48
N TYR A 669 1.31 45.74 -10.17
CA TYR A 669 0.40 44.88 -9.43
C TYR A 669 -0.83 45.64 -8.91
N ASP A 670 -2.02 45.04 -9.06
CA ASP A 670 -3.27 45.51 -8.47
C ASP A 670 -3.68 46.95 -8.88
N VAL A 671 -3.47 47.28 -10.17
CA VAL A 671 -3.86 48.56 -10.79
C VAL A 671 -4.66 48.32 -12.08
N THR A 672 -5.83 48.96 -12.22
CA THR A 672 -6.53 49.08 -13.51
C THR A 672 -5.90 50.20 -14.37
N PRO A 673 -5.65 49.97 -15.67
CA PRO A 673 -5.05 50.96 -16.54
C PRO A 673 -6.04 52.05 -16.96
N ASP A 674 -6.33 52.98 -16.05
CA ASP A 674 -7.23 54.12 -16.25
C ASP A 674 -6.60 55.20 -17.19
N ASN A 675 -6.39 54.87 -18.47
CA ASN A 675 -5.94 55.79 -19.54
C ASN A 675 -4.78 56.74 -19.17
N LYS A 676 -3.82 56.27 -18.37
CA LYS A 676 -2.65 57.06 -17.98
C LYS A 676 -1.60 57.01 -19.09
N LEU A 677 -1.47 58.09 -19.86
CA LEU A 677 -0.30 58.27 -20.73
C LEU A 677 0.96 58.31 -19.86
N LEU A 678 1.86 57.36 -20.08
CA LEU A 678 3.21 57.45 -19.56
C LEU A 678 3.99 58.53 -20.33
N ARG A 679 4.56 59.46 -19.57
CA ARG A 679 5.30 60.60 -20.09
C ARG A 679 6.73 60.57 -19.56
N LYS A 680 7.69 60.81 -20.45
CA LYS A 680 9.09 61.05 -20.08
C LYS A 680 9.26 62.50 -19.62
N TYR A 681 9.84 62.70 -18.44
CA TYR A 681 10.23 64.02 -17.96
C TYR A 681 11.66 64.34 -18.43
N ASN A 682 11.92 65.61 -18.78
CA ASN A 682 13.27 66.10 -19.06
C ASN A 682 13.64 67.13 -17.97
N PRO A 683 14.58 66.81 -17.06
CA PRO A 683 14.95 67.71 -15.95
C PRO A 683 15.67 68.98 -16.44
N ASN A 684 16.33 68.94 -17.61
CA ASN A 684 17.05 70.10 -18.16
C ASN A 684 16.12 71.14 -18.79
N THR A 685 14.93 70.73 -19.26
CA THR A 685 13.93 71.62 -19.88
C THR A 685 12.63 71.75 -19.08
N ASN A 686 12.50 71.02 -17.98
CA ASN A 686 11.30 70.93 -17.14
C ASN A 686 10.01 70.55 -17.89
N ALA A 687 10.12 69.81 -18.99
CA ALA A 687 9.01 69.43 -19.87
C ALA A 687 8.70 67.92 -19.84
N PHE A 688 7.46 67.56 -20.15
CA PHE A 688 6.99 66.17 -20.24
C PHE A 688 6.61 65.80 -21.69
N PHE A 689 7.02 64.61 -22.14
CA PHE A 689 6.83 64.11 -23.50
C PHE A 689 6.02 62.81 -23.49
N ASN A 690 5.00 62.69 -24.33
CA ASN A 690 4.16 61.49 -24.43
C ASN A 690 4.94 60.30 -25.01
N ILE A 691 4.83 59.12 -24.41
CA ILE A 691 5.26 57.84 -24.97
C ILE A 691 4.04 57.17 -25.64
N THR A 692 4.23 56.47 -26.75
CA THR A 692 3.15 55.84 -27.52
C THR A 692 2.53 54.62 -26.82
N ASN A 693 1.20 54.55 -26.79
CA ASN A 693 0.42 53.57 -26.01
C ASN A 693 0.56 52.09 -26.45
N SER A 694 1.28 51.77 -27.53
CA SER A 694 1.29 50.44 -28.16
C SER A 694 2.14 49.38 -27.43
N SER A 695 2.62 49.67 -26.22
CA SER A 695 3.52 48.80 -25.46
C SER A 695 3.02 48.42 -24.06
N ILE A 696 1.74 48.67 -23.77
CA ILE A 696 1.07 48.24 -22.54
C ILE A 696 0.30 46.93 -22.80
N THR A 697 0.56 45.89 -22.02
CA THR A 697 -0.14 44.60 -22.05
C THR A 697 -0.64 44.24 -20.65
N THR A 698 -1.56 43.28 -20.56
CA THR A 698 -2.00 42.71 -19.27
C THR A 698 -1.74 41.22 -19.28
N GLN A 699 -1.16 40.69 -18.20
CA GLN A 699 -0.90 39.26 -18.03
C GLN A 699 -1.22 38.82 -16.60
N THR A 700 -1.44 37.53 -16.41
CA THR A 700 -1.69 36.96 -15.07
C THR A 700 -0.39 36.37 -14.52
N ILE A 701 0.12 36.92 -13.42
CA ILE A 701 1.29 36.39 -12.68
C ILE A 701 0.83 36.06 -11.27
N ASN A 702 1.18 34.88 -10.76
CA ASN A 702 0.85 34.44 -9.38
C ASN A 702 -0.63 34.69 -9.01
N ASN A 703 -1.53 34.38 -9.96
CA ASN A 703 -2.99 34.58 -9.91
C ASN A 703 -3.47 36.03 -9.67
N ARG A 704 -2.64 37.05 -9.97
CA ARG A 704 -3.05 38.47 -10.03
C ARG A 704 -3.01 38.99 -11.46
N ASN A 705 -3.90 39.94 -11.77
CA ASN A 705 -3.83 40.70 -13.02
C ASN A 705 -2.74 41.77 -12.90
N VAL A 706 -1.71 41.64 -13.73
CA VAL A 706 -0.55 42.54 -13.76
C VAL A 706 -0.57 43.33 -15.05
N THR A 707 -0.53 44.67 -14.95
CA THR A 707 -0.33 45.52 -16.13
C THR A 707 1.17 45.62 -16.38
N VAL A 708 1.62 45.21 -17.56
CA VAL A 708 3.02 45.25 -17.97
C VAL A 708 3.21 46.35 -18.98
N VAL A 709 4.14 47.26 -18.71
CA VAL A 709 4.54 48.27 -19.71
C VAL A 709 5.93 47.93 -20.20
N THR A 710 6.03 47.70 -21.51
CA THR A 710 7.27 47.41 -22.20
C THR A 710 7.83 48.68 -22.83
N TYR A 711 9.15 48.84 -22.83
CA TYR A 711 9.87 49.89 -23.54
C TYR A 711 11.01 49.27 -24.34
N GLN A 712 11.32 49.86 -25.48
CA GLN A 712 12.59 49.64 -26.17
C GLN A 712 13.43 50.90 -25.95
N ILE A 713 14.65 50.72 -25.44
CA ILE A 713 15.62 51.80 -25.23
C ILE A 713 16.87 51.45 -26.02
N THR A 714 17.31 52.35 -26.90
CA THR A 714 18.55 52.21 -27.68
C THR A 714 19.59 53.17 -27.14
N ASP A 715 20.80 52.67 -26.87
CA ASP A 715 21.92 53.47 -26.39
C ASP A 715 22.40 54.47 -27.47
N GLY A 716 22.61 55.72 -27.08
CA GLY A 716 22.49 56.90 -27.94
C GLY A 716 23.77 57.48 -28.53
N GLY A 717 24.97 57.08 -28.08
CA GLY A 717 26.22 57.55 -28.69
C GLY A 717 27.47 57.58 -27.79
N PRO A 718 28.64 57.93 -28.36
CA PRO A 718 29.93 57.72 -27.70
C PRO A 718 30.45 58.92 -26.88
N LEU A 719 31.25 58.59 -25.86
CA LEU A 719 32.18 59.44 -25.07
C LEU A 719 31.56 60.44 -24.08
N ASP A 720 31.52 60.03 -22.81
CA ASP A 720 31.86 60.91 -21.68
C ASP A 720 33.29 60.57 -21.19
N THR A 721 33.97 61.50 -20.53
CA THR A 721 35.43 61.51 -20.28
C THR A 721 35.84 61.26 -18.83
N ASP A 722 34.90 60.92 -17.95
CA ASP A 722 35.15 60.60 -16.54
C ASP A 722 35.34 59.08 -16.27
N ASN A 723 35.21 58.25 -17.30
CA ASN A 723 35.23 56.78 -17.24
C ASN A 723 34.09 56.18 -16.37
N GLN A 724 33.02 56.94 -16.17
CA GLN A 724 31.69 56.49 -15.75
C GLN A 724 30.71 56.65 -16.92
N VAL A 725 29.51 56.06 -16.81
CA VAL A 725 28.47 56.16 -17.85
C VAL A 725 27.25 56.85 -17.25
N ASN A 726 27.28 58.18 -17.24
CA ASN A 726 26.22 59.01 -16.69
C ASN A 726 25.20 59.41 -17.77
N GLY A 727 24.25 58.51 -18.04
CA GLY A 727 23.29 58.68 -19.13
C GLY A 727 22.07 59.54 -18.79
N THR A 728 22.01 60.79 -19.28
CA THR A 728 20.69 61.44 -19.47
C THR A 728 20.08 60.91 -20.77
N ILE A 729 18.87 60.33 -20.71
CA ILE A 729 18.24 59.72 -21.88
C ILE A 729 17.98 60.78 -22.99
N VAL A 730 18.71 60.71 -24.09
CA VAL A 730 18.48 61.51 -25.31
C VAL A 730 18.20 60.58 -26.49
N ASP A 731 17.21 60.96 -27.30
CA ASP A 731 16.69 60.21 -28.46
C ASP A 731 17.67 60.23 -29.66
N PRO A 732 18.06 59.06 -30.21
CA PRO A 732 18.63 58.96 -31.54
C PRO A 732 17.54 58.66 -32.59
N ALA A 733 17.09 59.69 -33.31
CA ALA A 733 16.26 59.66 -34.52
C ALA A 733 14.71 59.58 -34.36
N GLY A 734 14.13 60.52 -33.62
CA GLY A 734 13.78 61.81 -34.25
C GLY A 734 12.47 61.90 -35.04
N LEU A 735 11.43 62.41 -34.37
CA LEU A 735 10.27 63.06 -35.01
C LEU A 735 10.00 64.46 -34.41
N ALA A 736 10.43 65.50 -35.15
CA ALA A 736 9.95 66.90 -35.12
C ALA A 736 10.29 67.85 -33.93
N THR A 737 11.53 68.37 -33.93
CA THR A 737 11.92 69.81 -33.93
C THR A 737 11.21 70.90 -33.06
N ALA A 738 12.02 71.60 -32.23
CA ALA A 738 12.05 73.08 -32.11
C ALA A 738 13.39 73.60 -31.52
N LYS A 739 13.92 74.74 -32.01
CA LYS A 739 15.13 75.45 -31.46
C LYS A 739 14.74 76.28 -30.20
N ILE A 740 15.58 76.86 -29.33
CA ILE A 740 16.89 77.56 -29.35
C ILE A 740 17.50 77.39 -27.92
N GLY A 741 18.81 77.44 -27.58
CA GLY A 741 20.08 77.72 -28.29
C GLY A 741 21.27 77.66 -27.31
N VAL A 742 22.41 78.33 -27.58
CA VAL A 742 23.68 78.19 -26.81
C VAL A 742 24.28 79.53 -26.34
N PRO A 743 24.83 79.60 -25.11
CA PRO A 743 26.01 80.42 -24.79
C PRO A 743 27.12 79.58 -24.09
N SER A 744 28.43 79.85 -24.23
CA SER A 744 29.19 80.74 -25.12
C SER A 744 30.70 80.40 -25.01
N THR A 745 31.55 80.89 -25.94
CA THR A 745 32.99 80.58 -26.12
C THR A 745 33.24 79.15 -26.63
N GLY A 746 33.93 78.86 -27.74
CA GLY A 746 34.98 79.56 -28.51
C GLY A 746 36.19 78.60 -28.55
N LEU A 747 36.82 78.22 -29.68
CA LEU A 747 36.81 78.73 -31.06
C LEU A 747 35.97 77.90 -32.05
#